data_AF-A0A9Q8SG40-F1
#
_entry.id   AF-A0A9Q8SG40-F1
#
_cell.length_a   1.000
_cell.length_b   1.000
_cell.length_c   1.000
_cell.angle_alpha   90.00
_cell.angle_beta   90.00
_cell.angle_gamma   90.00
#
_symmetry.space_group_name_H-M   'P 1'
#
loop_
_entity.id
_entity.type
_entity.pdbx_description
1 polymer ?
#
loop_
_entity_poly.entity_id
_entity_poly.type
_entity_poly.pdbx_seq_one_letter_code
_entity_poly.pdbx_strand_id
1 'polypeptide(L)'
;MGLISQLYSLRWLFAAILVAVYVGHKIRTYNRLRAFKGPVLCGWTEAWHAWAILTFKSHLKYDEVCRKYGTIARVGPNDLITSSPELLVYMSGIRSPYTRTEWYYRACRHMSENDHVFSEMDEEKHRVLRQRMGAGYSGKENLALEDSVDTHVSELVQLIRSKYMSTEFAARPMDLAMKMQYLTLDVISNISYGKPFGDLRADEDMFGVAESAEVGMTIFTYKIGLGLYKILQKPIVARLLGPKETDASGFGRMFANGRAIIKERLARDTEKRSDMIASFIRHGLSEDEILSETTLQMIAGSDTTAASLRIIMLYLLTHARVYAKLQAEIDAYVRDGQVGSRPSGIVSDTENRRMPYLQAVIKEGMRVHPPVTNMDPKRVPDGGDTVVVNGESVFLPGGTNINAAAWLMHLNKEIFGEDADEFRPERWLLEEDERRLVNMHRVHELIFGYGKYQCLGRPIAMMEIGKTIFELMRNFDWCLARPDTPWKEANHAGVFTHNDIISAEIEIQAPPSAVRSVFLEFSKYKQWSQKWTIEPTEPGKDPSELKDGDKIKVDMGGMAFSPVIVENTSETLHWVGSVPLLFTGKHEFWFNPSEQNSGGTRFIQVEEIRGLLAFIMAPIWGFRQKVLFGWNQFNEDLKKEVESRPF
;
A
#
# COMPACT_ATOMS: atom_id res chain seq x y z
N MET A 1 -61.51 16.40 0.56
CA MET A 1 -60.11 16.76 0.91
C MET A 1 -59.22 16.40 -0.27
N GLY A 2 -58.29 17.26 -0.66
CA GLY A 2 -57.34 16.95 -1.74
C GLY A 2 -56.43 15.77 -1.39
N LEU A 3 -55.98 15.03 -2.40
CA LEU A 3 -55.13 13.83 -2.26
C LEU A 3 -53.90 14.07 -1.35
N ILE A 4 -53.28 15.25 -1.43
CA ILE A 4 -52.12 15.64 -0.60
C ILE A 4 -52.48 15.68 0.89
N SER A 5 -53.66 16.19 1.23
CA SER A 5 -54.13 16.27 2.62
C SER A 5 -54.44 14.87 3.18
N GLN A 6 -55.00 13.98 2.36
CA GLN A 6 -55.21 12.58 2.72
C GLN A 6 -53.87 11.84 2.93
N LEU A 7 -52.89 12.01 2.03
CA LEU A 7 -51.54 11.44 2.18
C LEU A 7 -50.84 11.97 3.43
N TYR A 8 -50.96 13.27 3.73
CA TYR A 8 -50.42 13.87 4.95
C TYR A 8 -51.09 13.28 6.21
N SER A 9 -52.41 13.04 6.20
CA SER A 9 -53.10 12.42 7.33
C SER A 9 -52.64 10.98 7.59
N LEU A 10 -52.20 10.27 6.55
CA LEU A 10 -51.70 8.89 6.62
C LEU A 10 -50.18 8.77 6.85
N ARG A 11 -49.45 9.88 6.97
CA ARG A 11 -47.98 9.89 7.06
C ARG A 11 -47.41 9.00 8.18
N TRP A 12 -48.10 8.88 9.32
CA TRP A 12 -47.67 8.02 10.42
C TRP A 12 -47.90 6.54 10.13
N LEU A 13 -48.98 6.20 9.43
CA LEU A 13 -49.21 4.83 8.96
C LEU A 13 -48.15 4.44 7.93
N PHE A 14 -47.84 5.31 6.98
CA PHE A 14 -46.74 5.08 6.02
C PHE A 14 -45.39 4.95 6.72
N ALA A 15 -45.08 5.83 7.68
CA ALA A 15 -43.85 5.73 8.47
C ALA A 15 -43.77 4.40 9.24
N ALA A 16 -44.87 3.97 9.89
CA ALA A 16 -44.92 2.70 10.60
C ALA A 16 -44.75 1.49 9.66
N ILE A 17 -45.39 1.50 8.48
CA ILE A 17 -45.20 0.45 7.46
C ILE A 17 -43.75 0.41 6.99
N LEU A 18 -43.14 1.57 6.70
CA LEU A 18 -41.73 1.64 6.28
C LEU A 18 -40.79 1.10 7.35
N VAL A 19 -41.03 1.44 8.63
CA VAL A 19 -40.26 0.89 9.76
C VAL A 19 -40.48 -0.62 9.88
N ALA A 20 -41.71 -1.12 9.79
CA ALA A 20 -42.00 -2.55 9.86
C ALA A 20 -41.36 -3.33 8.72
N VAL A 21 -41.40 -2.82 7.48
CA VAL A 21 -40.73 -3.41 6.32
C VAL A 21 -39.21 -3.40 6.50
N TYR A 22 -38.64 -2.29 6.99
CA TYR A 22 -37.22 -2.19 7.27
C TYR A 22 -36.78 -3.19 8.35
N VAL A 23 -37.50 -3.25 9.47
CA VAL A 23 -37.22 -4.19 10.57
C VAL A 23 -37.39 -5.64 10.11
N GLY A 24 -38.45 -5.96 9.38
CA GLY A 24 -38.67 -7.29 8.81
C GLY A 24 -37.56 -7.71 7.85
N HIS A 25 -37.10 -6.79 7.00
CA HIS A 25 -35.95 -7.02 6.13
C HIS A 25 -34.66 -7.28 6.95
N LYS A 26 -34.41 -6.49 7.99
CA LYS A 26 -33.24 -6.66 8.87
C LYS A 26 -33.27 -7.99 9.64
N ILE A 27 -34.42 -8.38 10.20
CA ILE A 27 -34.59 -9.68 10.86
C ILE A 27 -34.35 -10.82 9.88
N ARG A 28 -34.86 -10.74 8.65
CA ARG A 28 -34.61 -11.74 7.61
C ARG A 28 -33.13 -11.86 7.27
N THR A 29 -32.44 -10.74 7.08
CA THR A 29 -30.99 -10.71 6.80
C THR A 29 -30.17 -11.23 7.98
N TYR A 30 -30.56 -10.89 9.21
CA TYR A 30 -29.96 -11.44 10.43
C TYR A 30 -30.10 -12.96 10.47
N ASN A 31 -31.33 -13.47 10.32
CA ASN A 31 -31.67 -14.88 10.40
C ASN A 31 -30.99 -15.72 9.33
N ARG A 32 -30.77 -15.17 8.13
CA ARG A 32 -30.08 -15.88 7.04
C ARG A 32 -28.67 -16.32 7.45
N LEU A 33 -27.93 -15.46 8.17
CA LEU A 33 -26.55 -15.74 8.61
C LEU A 33 -26.43 -15.98 10.12
N ARG A 34 -27.52 -16.34 10.80
CA ARG A 34 -27.51 -16.53 12.28
C ARG A 34 -26.63 -17.68 12.77
N ALA A 35 -26.32 -18.63 11.88
CA ALA A 35 -25.43 -19.75 12.20
C ALA A 35 -23.97 -19.31 12.36
N PHE A 36 -23.59 -18.20 11.74
CA PHE A 36 -22.22 -17.68 11.77
C PHE A 36 -22.09 -16.65 12.91
N LYS A 37 -21.14 -16.91 13.81
CA LYS A 37 -20.80 -16.00 14.90
C LYS A 37 -19.93 -14.85 14.39
N GLY A 38 -19.93 -13.73 15.09
CA GLY A 38 -19.13 -12.56 14.74
C GLY A 38 -19.19 -11.48 15.81
N PRO A 39 -18.50 -10.35 15.60
CA PRO A 39 -18.55 -9.21 16.50
C PRO A 39 -19.98 -8.68 16.72
N VAL A 40 -20.16 -7.97 17.83
CA VAL A 40 -21.47 -7.41 18.21
C VAL A 40 -21.94 -6.43 17.13
N LEU A 41 -23.24 -6.43 16.85
CA LEU A 41 -23.91 -5.61 15.81
C LEU A 41 -23.60 -5.97 14.34
N CYS A 42 -22.61 -6.80 14.02
CA CYS A 42 -22.34 -7.27 12.64
C CYS A 42 -23.56 -7.95 12.02
N GLY A 43 -24.49 -8.47 12.82
CA GLY A 43 -25.72 -9.05 12.30
C GLY A 43 -26.75 -8.05 11.75
N TRP A 44 -26.64 -6.77 12.14
CA TRP A 44 -27.66 -5.76 11.91
C TRP A 44 -27.16 -4.59 11.05
N THR A 45 -25.87 -4.27 11.16
CA THR A 45 -25.27 -3.08 10.54
C THR A 45 -23.86 -3.38 10.03
N GLU A 46 -23.47 -2.71 8.94
CA GLU A 46 -22.12 -2.76 8.36
C GLU A 46 -21.08 -1.99 9.19
N ALA A 47 -21.48 -1.33 10.28
CA ALA A 47 -20.63 -0.37 11.00
C ALA A 47 -19.32 -0.98 11.51
N TRP A 48 -19.35 -2.23 11.96
CA TRP A 48 -18.12 -2.91 12.38
C TRP A 48 -17.20 -3.20 11.19
N HIS A 49 -17.75 -3.70 10.07
CA HIS A 49 -17.01 -3.97 8.85
C HIS A 49 -16.37 -2.67 8.31
N ALA A 50 -17.18 -1.61 8.21
CA ALA A 50 -16.76 -0.27 7.86
C ALA A 50 -15.63 0.23 8.77
N TRP A 51 -15.80 0.13 10.09
CA TRP A 51 -14.79 0.52 11.05
C TRP A 51 -13.48 -0.26 10.86
N ALA A 52 -13.55 -1.59 10.71
CA ALA A 52 -12.38 -2.44 10.50
C ALA A 52 -11.59 -2.01 9.25
N ILE A 53 -12.26 -1.73 8.13
CA ILE A 53 -11.65 -1.19 6.91
C ILE A 53 -11.00 0.17 7.17
N LEU A 54 -11.75 1.09 7.79
CA LEU A 54 -11.34 2.48 8.01
C LEU A 54 -10.23 2.64 9.05
N THR A 55 -9.86 1.56 9.77
CA THR A 55 -8.65 1.55 10.62
C THR A 55 -7.35 1.46 9.82
N PHE A 56 -7.40 1.14 8.53
CA PHE A 56 -6.24 0.76 7.71
C PHE A 56 -5.44 -0.42 8.30
N LYS A 57 -6.08 -1.24 9.15
CA LYS A 57 -5.54 -2.44 9.78
C LYS A 57 -6.54 -3.59 9.71
N SER A 58 -7.32 -3.63 8.64
CA SER A 58 -8.43 -4.57 8.46
C SER A 58 -7.97 -6.02 8.54
N HIS A 59 -6.80 -6.34 7.99
CA HIS A 59 -6.18 -7.67 8.07
C HIS A 59 -6.02 -8.17 9.51
N LEU A 60 -5.56 -7.32 10.45
CA LEU A 60 -5.47 -7.67 11.87
C LEU A 60 -6.85 -7.80 12.51
N LYS A 61 -7.81 -6.95 12.12
CA LYS A 61 -9.18 -7.02 12.65
C LYS A 61 -9.93 -8.27 12.20
N TYR A 62 -9.72 -8.71 10.96
CA TYR A 62 -10.24 -9.98 10.49
C TYR A 62 -9.52 -11.18 11.09
N ASP A 63 -8.21 -11.07 11.32
CA ASP A 63 -7.45 -12.08 12.05
C ASP A 63 -8.02 -12.30 13.46
N GLU A 64 -8.20 -11.22 14.24
CA GLU A 64 -8.85 -11.25 15.56
C GLU A 64 -10.22 -11.93 15.52
N VAL A 65 -11.02 -11.66 14.48
CA VAL A 65 -12.35 -12.25 14.29
C VAL A 65 -12.28 -13.74 13.98
N CYS A 66 -11.48 -14.15 13.00
CA CYS A 66 -11.38 -15.56 12.61
C CYS A 66 -10.78 -16.41 13.74
N ARG A 67 -9.76 -15.90 14.45
CA ARG A 67 -9.19 -16.60 15.62
C ARG A 67 -10.21 -16.78 16.75
N LYS A 68 -11.12 -15.80 16.94
CA LYS A 68 -12.12 -15.83 18.02
C LYS A 68 -13.38 -16.63 17.68
N TYR A 69 -13.89 -16.52 16.45
CA TYR A 69 -15.19 -17.03 16.06
C TYR A 69 -15.13 -18.29 15.18
N GLY A 70 -13.95 -18.66 14.70
CA GLY A 70 -13.68 -19.83 13.88
C GLY A 70 -13.35 -19.50 12.42
N THR A 71 -13.10 -20.55 11.64
CA THR A 71 -12.63 -20.45 10.25
C THR A 71 -13.57 -19.68 9.33
N ILE A 72 -14.88 -19.66 9.60
CA ILE A 72 -15.84 -18.77 8.94
C ILE A 72 -16.54 -17.94 10.00
N ALA A 73 -16.47 -16.62 9.87
CA ALA A 73 -17.08 -15.69 10.80
C ALA A 73 -17.86 -14.59 10.08
N ARG A 74 -18.82 -13.99 10.77
CA ARG A 74 -19.65 -12.89 10.28
C ARG A 74 -19.00 -11.55 10.57
N VAL A 75 -18.80 -10.73 9.54
CA VAL A 75 -18.23 -9.37 9.66
C VAL A 75 -19.23 -8.29 9.29
N GLY A 76 -20.29 -8.63 8.55
CA GLY A 76 -21.40 -7.73 8.23
C GLY A 76 -22.74 -8.47 8.08
N PRO A 77 -23.85 -7.72 7.90
CA PRO A 77 -25.18 -8.27 7.64
C PRO A 77 -25.22 -9.30 6.50
N ASN A 78 -24.41 -9.12 5.45
CA ASN A 78 -24.31 -10.03 4.31
C ASN A 78 -22.89 -10.57 4.07
N ASP A 79 -21.95 -10.29 4.98
CA ASP A 79 -20.53 -10.49 4.71
C ASP A 79 -19.94 -11.45 5.75
N LEU A 80 -19.37 -12.53 5.22
CA LEU A 80 -18.57 -13.50 5.94
C LEU A 80 -17.09 -13.29 5.60
N ILE A 81 -16.22 -13.70 6.50
CA ILE A 81 -14.77 -13.81 6.31
C ILE A 81 -14.37 -15.27 6.54
N THR A 82 -13.47 -15.80 5.71
CA THR A 82 -12.94 -17.16 5.85
C THR A 82 -11.42 -17.20 5.84
N SER A 83 -10.83 -18.03 6.71
CA SER A 83 -9.41 -18.39 6.66
C SER A 83 -9.14 -19.76 6.02
N SER A 84 -10.16 -20.43 5.46
CA SER A 84 -9.99 -21.75 4.82
C SER A 84 -9.37 -21.63 3.42
N PRO A 85 -8.18 -22.22 3.18
CA PRO A 85 -7.58 -22.27 1.85
C PRO A 85 -8.39 -23.14 0.88
N GLU A 86 -9.04 -24.20 1.36
CA GLU A 86 -9.90 -25.08 0.55
C GLU A 86 -11.09 -24.32 0.00
N LEU A 87 -11.76 -23.52 0.85
CA LEU A 87 -12.88 -22.69 0.42
C LEU A 87 -12.44 -21.63 -0.58
N LEU A 88 -11.28 -20.99 -0.37
CA LEU A 88 -10.71 -20.02 -1.32
C LEU A 88 -10.41 -20.63 -2.69
N VAL A 89 -9.78 -21.82 -2.70
CA VAL A 89 -9.52 -22.60 -3.92
C VAL A 89 -10.83 -22.95 -4.62
N TYR A 90 -11.81 -23.45 -3.87
CA TYR A 90 -13.09 -23.87 -4.42
C TYR A 90 -13.85 -22.70 -5.03
N MET A 91 -14.04 -21.59 -4.30
CA MET A 91 -14.78 -20.42 -4.79
C MET A 91 -14.09 -19.75 -5.99
N SER A 92 -12.77 -19.88 -6.11
CA SER A 92 -11.98 -19.30 -7.21
C SER A 92 -11.75 -20.27 -8.38
N GLY A 93 -12.20 -21.52 -8.28
CA GLY A 93 -12.01 -22.55 -9.29
C GLY A 93 -12.58 -22.16 -10.66
N ILE A 94 -12.00 -22.71 -11.73
CA ILE A 94 -12.39 -22.39 -13.12
C ILE A 94 -13.88 -22.67 -13.39
N ARG A 95 -14.42 -23.75 -12.81
CA ARG A 95 -15.82 -24.15 -12.93
C ARG A 95 -16.67 -23.75 -11.71
N SER A 96 -16.13 -22.92 -10.83
CA SER A 96 -16.84 -22.46 -9.64
C SER A 96 -18.05 -21.60 -10.04
N PRO A 97 -19.22 -21.84 -9.44
CA PRO A 97 -20.40 -21.00 -9.67
C PRO A 97 -20.32 -19.65 -8.92
N TYR A 98 -19.32 -19.46 -8.07
CA TYR A 98 -19.11 -18.19 -7.36
C TYR A 98 -18.64 -17.11 -8.32
N THR A 99 -19.09 -15.89 -8.06
CA THR A 99 -18.78 -14.70 -8.85
C THR A 99 -18.20 -13.59 -7.98
N ARG A 100 -17.69 -12.53 -8.61
CA ARG A 100 -17.25 -11.32 -7.89
C ARG A 100 -18.43 -10.56 -7.29
N THR A 101 -18.21 -9.89 -6.15
CA THR A 101 -19.28 -9.09 -5.51
C THR A 101 -19.32 -7.65 -6.01
N GLU A 102 -20.50 -7.04 -5.96
CA GLU A 102 -20.69 -5.67 -6.43
C GLU A 102 -19.93 -4.63 -5.59
N TRP A 103 -19.93 -4.76 -4.26
CA TRP A 103 -19.51 -3.68 -3.37
C TRP A 103 -18.02 -3.39 -3.39
N TYR A 104 -17.20 -4.44 -3.52
CA TYR A 104 -15.76 -4.34 -3.60
C TYR A 104 -15.32 -3.98 -5.01
N TYR A 105 -15.73 -4.78 -6.01
CA TYR A 105 -15.21 -4.67 -7.36
C TYR A 105 -15.69 -3.42 -8.10
N ARG A 106 -16.92 -2.93 -7.85
CA ARG A 106 -17.33 -1.62 -8.38
C ARG A 106 -16.56 -0.47 -7.76
N ALA A 107 -16.03 -0.60 -6.55
CA ALA A 107 -15.18 0.44 -5.98
C ALA A 107 -13.78 0.43 -6.60
N CYS A 108 -13.30 -0.74 -7.05
CA CYS A 108 -12.06 -0.89 -7.80
C CYS A 108 -12.17 -0.35 -9.23
N ARG A 109 -13.36 -0.18 -9.78
CA ARG A 109 -13.56 0.39 -11.12
C ARG A 109 -13.06 1.83 -11.18
N HIS A 110 -11.99 2.05 -11.93
CA HIS A 110 -11.36 3.37 -12.08
C HIS A 110 -12.11 4.27 -13.07
N MET A 111 -12.55 3.72 -14.22
CA MET A 111 -13.30 4.46 -15.25
C MET A 111 -14.77 4.05 -15.26
N SER A 112 -15.69 5.03 -15.21
CA SER A 112 -17.13 4.76 -15.06
C SER A 112 -17.79 4.02 -16.22
N GLU A 113 -17.13 3.95 -17.38
CA GLU A 113 -17.67 3.35 -18.60
C GLU A 113 -16.99 2.03 -18.97
N ASN A 114 -15.77 1.77 -18.49
CA ASN A 114 -15.01 0.54 -18.79
C ASN A 114 -14.51 -0.14 -17.53
N ASP A 115 -14.72 -1.45 -17.45
CA ASP A 115 -14.14 -2.30 -16.42
C ASP A 115 -12.79 -2.85 -16.93
N HIS A 116 -11.83 -3.00 -16.03
CA HIS A 116 -10.60 -3.75 -16.30
C HIS A 116 -10.73 -5.18 -15.76
N VAL A 117 -9.77 -6.05 -16.07
CA VAL A 117 -9.77 -7.48 -15.74
C VAL A 117 -10.02 -7.74 -14.25
N PHE A 118 -9.56 -6.84 -13.37
CA PHE A 118 -9.83 -6.94 -11.93
C PHE A 118 -11.27 -6.56 -11.54
N SER A 119 -11.88 -5.50 -12.10
CA SER A 119 -13.21 -5.01 -11.71
C SER A 119 -14.36 -5.68 -12.47
N GLU A 120 -14.08 -6.27 -13.64
CA GLU A 120 -15.09 -6.96 -14.47
C GLU A 120 -15.74 -8.13 -13.70
N MET A 121 -17.05 -8.06 -13.54
CA MET A 121 -17.84 -9.04 -12.79
C MET A 121 -18.58 -10.02 -13.70
N ASP A 122 -18.74 -9.69 -14.98
CA ASP A 122 -19.23 -10.64 -15.97
C ASP A 122 -18.14 -11.67 -16.26
N GLU A 123 -18.40 -12.92 -15.88
CA GLU A 123 -17.42 -14.00 -15.94
C GLU A 123 -16.96 -14.30 -17.37
N GLU A 124 -17.82 -14.13 -18.37
CA GLU A 124 -17.47 -14.39 -19.77
C GLU A 124 -16.62 -13.24 -20.33
N LYS A 125 -17.00 -11.99 -20.06
CA LYS A 125 -16.16 -10.84 -20.44
C LYS A 125 -14.80 -10.89 -19.77
N HIS A 126 -14.76 -11.20 -18.47
CA HIS A 126 -13.52 -11.38 -17.73
C HIS A 126 -12.65 -12.49 -18.33
N ARG A 127 -13.24 -13.65 -18.65
CA ARG A 127 -12.52 -14.77 -19.29
C ARG A 127 -11.91 -14.36 -20.62
N VAL A 128 -12.69 -13.70 -21.46
CA VAL A 128 -12.26 -13.26 -22.79
C VAL A 128 -11.16 -12.20 -22.70
N LEU A 129 -11.33 -11.18 -21.83
CA LEU A 129 -10.34 -10.12 -21.61
C LEU A 129 -9.01 -10.70 -21.12
N ARG A 130 -9.07 -11.58 -20.11
CA ARG A 130 -7.90 -12.30 -19.59
C ARG A 130 -7.19 -13.12 -20.66
N GLN A 131 -7.95 -13.80 -21.53
CA GLN A 131 -7.38 -14.58 -22.63
C GLN A 131 -6.60 -13.69 -23.60
N ARG A 132 -7.15 -12.52 -23.99
CA ARG A 132 -6.49 -11.57 -24.88
C ARG A 132 -5.20 -10.99 -24.27
N MET A 133 -5.17 -10.79 -22.95
CA MET A 133 -4.02 -10.21 -22.24
C MET A 133 -2.90 -11.23 -21.92
N GLY A 134 -3.21 -12.53 -21.87
CA GLY A 134 -2.29 -13.55 -21.33
C GLY A 134 -0.93 -13.62 -22.03
N ALA A 135 -0.88 -13.39 -23.35
CA ALA A 135 0.37 -13.43 -24.12
C ALA A 135 1.37 -12.35 -23.68
N GLY A 136 0.90 -11.13 -23.42
CA GLY A 136 1.71 -10.00 -22.97
C GLY A 136 2.37 -10.24 -21.61
N TYR A 137 1.65 -10.85 -20.65
CA TYR A 137 2.18 -11.17 -19.33
C TYR A 137 3.12 -12.38 -19.30
N SER A 138 2.97 -13.31 -20.25
CA SER A 138 3.75 -14.55 -20.26
C SER A 138 5.18 -14.42 -20.78
N GLY A 139 5.58 -13.23 -21.28
CA GLY A 139 6.86 -13.01 -21.97
C GLY A 139 6.92 -13.56 -23.41
N LYS A 140 5.93 -14.35 -23.86
CA LYS A 140 5.89 -14.89 -25.24
C LYS A 140 5.83 -13.82 -26.33
N GLU A 141 5.25 -12.67 -26.00
CA GLU A 141 5.14 -11.50 -26.88
C GLU A 141 5.88 -10.26 -26.37
N ASN A 142 6.53 -10.37 -25.22
CA ASN A 142 7.43 -9.36 -24.66
C ASN A 142 8.80 -10.03 -24.42
N LEU A 143 9.59 -10.10 -25.50
CA LEU A 143 10.85 -10.86 -25.50
C LEU A 143 11.96 -10.20 -24.66
N ALA A 144 11.86 -8.88 -24.44
CA ALA A 144 12.82 -8.10 -23.65
C ALA A 144 12.43 -8.02 -22.17
N LEU A 145 11.41 -8.76 -21.72
CA LEU A 145 10.87 -8.63 -20.36
C LEU A 145 11.94 -8.77 -19.28
N GLU A 146 12.79 -9.79 -19.36
CA GLU A 146 13.87 -9.97 -18.39
C GLU A 146 14.97 -8.91 -18.54
N ASP A 147 15.28 -8.47 -19.76
CA ASP A 147 16.26 -7.40 -20.01
C ASP A 147 15.79 -6.04 -19.46
N SER A 148 14.49 -5.77 -19.50
CA SER A 148 13.89 -4.59 -18.87
C SER A 148 14.04 -4.65 -17.35
N VAL A 149 13.81 -5.81 -16.73
CA VAL A 149 14.05 -6.00 -15.28
C VAL A 149 15.53 -5.80 -14.96
N ASP A 150 16.44 -6.41 -15.73
CA ASP A 150 17.89 -6.26 -15.57
C ASP A 150 18.31 -4.79 -15.58
N THR A 151 17.79 -4.02 -16.55
CA THR A 151 18.12 -2.61 -16.72
C THR A 151 17.80 -1.82 -15.45
N HIS A 152 16.60 -1.99 -14.90
CA HIS A 152 16.17 -1.20 -13.74
C HIS A 152 16.76 -1.69 -12.42
N VAL A 153 17.02 -3.00 -12.27
CA VAL A 153 17.81 -3.50 -11.12
C VAL A 153 19.23 -2.93 -11.16
N SER A 154 19.85 -2.84 -12.33
CA SER A 154 21.17 -2.21 -12.50
C SER A 154 21.13 -0.71 -12.16
N GLU A 155 20.09 0.01 -12.58
CA GLU A 155 19.89 1.41 -12.25
C GLU A 155 19.72 1.64 -10.74
N LEU A 156 18.97 0.77 -10.04
CA LEU A 156 18.86 0.81 -8.58
C LEU A 156 20.22 0.62 -7.91
N VAL A 157 21.00 -0.37 -8.34
CA VAL A 157 22.36 -0.60 -7.82
C VAL A 157 23.25 0.62 -8.06
N GLN A 158 23.17 1.25 -9.24
CA GLN A 158 23.93 2.45 -9.57
C GLN A 158 23.50 3.67 -8.74
N LEU A 159 22.20 3.84 -8.50
CA LEU A 159 21.66 4.90 -7.64
C LEU A 159 22.20 4.78 -6.22
N ILE A 160 22.15 3.58 -5.64
CA ILE A 160 22.68 3.33 -4.28
C ILE A 160 24.17 3.65 -4.23
N ARG A 161 24.96 3.13 -5.18
CA ARG A 161 26.41 3.38 -5.26
C ARG A 161 26.79 4.85 -5.35
N SER A 162 26.03 5.61 -6.13
CA SER A 162 26.35 7.01 -6.41
C SER A 162 25.91 7.96 -5.29
N LYS A 163 24.78 7.69 -4.62
CA LYS A 163 24.16 8.65 -3.70
C LYS A 163 24.11 8.19 -2.25
N TYR A 164 23.91 6.90 -2.00
CA TYR A 164 23.50 6.37 -0.68
C TYR A 164 24.53 5.47 0.01
N MET A 165 25.77 5.41 -0.49
CA MET A 165 26.85 4.70 0.18
C MET A 165 27.24 5.41 1.48
N SER A 166 27.05 4.73 2.60
CA SER A 166 27.61 5.16 3.89
C SER A 166 29.10 4.85 3.95
N THR A 167 29.84 5.66 4.71
CA THR A 167 31.27 5.45 4.99
C THR A 167 31.51 5.41 6.50
N GLU A 168 32.72 5.07 6.93
CA GLU A 168 33.12 5.10 8.35
C GLU A 168 32.94 6.48 9.01
N PHE A 169 32.85 7.55 8.21
CA PHE A 169 32.76 8.93 8.69
C PHE A 169 31.38 9.58 8.46
N ALA A 170 30.49 8.96 7.68
CA ALA A 170 29.19 9.53 7.36
C ALA A 170 28.15 8.46 7.02
N ALA A 171 27.10 8.38 7.82
CA ALA A 171 25.90 7.62 7.48
C ALA A 171 25.08 8.36 6.41
N ARG A 172 24.69 7.65 5.36
CA ARG A 172 23.81 8.13 4.28
C ARG A 172 22.53 7.29 4.23
N PRO A 173 21.55 7.57 5.10
CA PRO A 173 20.30 6.82 5.09
C PRO A 173 19.56 7.01 3.76
N MET A 174 18.82 5.97 3.36
CA MET A 174 18.01 5.96 2.15
C MET A 174 16.62 5.46 2.50
N ASP A 175 15.59 6.14 1.98
CA ASP A 175 14.22 5.61 1.99
C ASP A 175 14.15 4.43 1.01
N LEU A 176 14.44 3.23 1.51
CA LEU A 176 14.39 1.99 0.74
C LEU A 176 12.96 1.73 0.23
N ALA A 177 11.93 2.12 0.99
CA ALA A 177 10.55 1.89 0.60
C ALA A 177 10.20 2.64 -0.69
N MET A 178 10.58 3.91 -0.80
CA MET A 178 10.39 4.70 -2.01
C MET A 178 11.25 4.17 -3.16
N LYS A 179 12.46 3.67 -2.89
CA LYS A 179 13.36 3.22 -3.97
C LYS A 179 12.86 1.91 -4.58
N MET A 180 12.26 1.03 -3.75
CA MET A 180 11.53 -0.14 -4.27
C MET A 180 10.30 0.29 -5.08
N GLN A 181 9.63 1.40 -4.73
CA GLN A 181 8.53 1.93 -5.54
C GLN A 181 9.04 2.37 -6.92
N TYR A 182 10.11 3.18 -6.97
CA TYR A 182 10.71 3.67 -8.22
C TYR A 182 11.16 2.53 -9.11
N LEU A 183 11.82 1.52 -8.54
CA LEU A 183 12.19 0.30 -9.28
C LEU A 183 10.98 -0.34 -9.95
N THR A 184 9.94 -0.64 -9.17
CA THR A 184 8.79 -1.38 -9.70
C THR A 184 7.95 -0.57 -10.67
N LEU A 185 7.89 0.75 -10.50
CA LEU A 185 7.26 1.67 -11.45
C LEU A 185 8.02 1.73 -12.77
N ASP A 186 9.35 1.82 -12.73
CA ASP A 186 10.19 1.81 -13.93
C ASP A 186 10.11 0.45 -14.65
N VAL A 187 10.12 -0.66 -13.91
CA VAL A 187 9.93 -2.01 -14.49
C VAL A 187 8.58 -2.14 -15.17
N ILE A 188 7.47 -1.86 -14.45
CA ILE A 188 6.13 -2.05 -15.02
C ILE A 188 5.88 -1.11 -16.21
N SER A 189 6.32 0.14 -16.13
CA SER A 189 6.17 1.09 -17.22
C SER A 189 6.98 0.69 -18.45
N ASN A 190 8.21 0.19 -18.26
CA ASN A 190 9.02 -0.30 -19.37
C ASN A 190 8.41 -1.54 -20.03
N ILE A 191 8.02 -2.56 -19.27
CA ILE A 191 7.46 -3.80 -19.86
C ILE A 191 6.06 -3.60 -20.44
N SER A 192 5.26 -2.68 -19.88
CA SER A 192 3.91 -2.42 -20.37
C SER A 192 3.90 -1.47 -21.56
N TYR A 193 4.63 -0.35 -21.47
CA TYR A 193 4.55 0.75 -22.43
C TYR A 193 5.76 0.82 -23.39
N GLY A 194 6.77 -0.01 -23.16
CA GLY A 194 8.03 0.02 -23.90
C GLY A 194 8.95 1.20 -23.52
N LYS A 195 8.64 1.92 -22.43
CA LYS A 195 9.45 3.04 -21.94
C LYS A 195 9.28 3.20 -20.42
N PRO A 196 10.38 3.29 -19.66
CA PRO A 196 10.30 3.55 -18.22
C PRO A 196 9.87 4.99 -17.92
N PHE A 197 9.36 5.22 -16.72
CA PHE A 197 9.13 6.56 -16.19
C PHE A 197 10.45 7.31 -15.92
N GLY A 198 11.50 6.59 -15.55
CA GLY A 198 12.81 7.13 -15.21
C GLY A 198 12.94 7.55 -13.76
N ASP A 199 12.10 7.02 -12.88
CA ASP A 199 12.02 7.40 -11.46
C ASP A 199 13.34 7.08 -10.72
N LEU A 200 13.98 5.94 -11.02
CA LEU A 200 15.28 5.58 -10.42
C LEU A 200 16.41 6.50 -10.86
N ARG A 201 16.44 6.87 -12.14
CA ARG A 201 17.51 7.74 -12.68
C ARG A 201 17.41 9.16 -12.14
N ALA A 202 16.18 9.65 -11.99
CA ALA A 202 15.92 10.96 -11.39
C ALA A 202 16.00 10.92 -9.85
N ASP A 203 15.82 9.75 -9.25
CA ASP A 203 15.57 9.57 -7.82
C ASP A 203 14.40 10.43 -7.34
N GLU A 204 13.34 10.46 -8.15
CA GLU A 204 12.15 11.30 -8.00
C GLU A 204 10.95 10.62 -8.68
N ASP A 205 9.73 10.85 -8.17
CA ASP A 205 8.48 10.39 -8.80
C ASP A 205 8.14 11.31 -9.99
N MET A 206 8.72 11.03 -11.16
CA MET A 206 8.72 11.91 -12.32
C MET A 206 7.30 12.23 -12.83
N PHE A 207 6.41 11.25 -12.73
CA PHE A 207 5.03 11.36 -13.21
C PHE A 207 4.01 11.57 -12.09
N GLY A 208 4.44 11.58 -10.82
CA GLY A 208 3.56 11.65 -9.65
C GLY A 208 2.69 10.40 -9.50
N VAL A 209 3.14 9.25 -10.01
CA VAL A 209 2.35 8.01 -10.03
C VAL A 209 2.35 7.36 -8.66
N ALA A 210 3.46 7.36 -7.93
CA ALA A 210 3.51 6.82 -6.58
C ALA A 210 2.57 7.60 -5.64
N GLU A 211 2.65 8.94 -5.67
CA GLU A 211 1.74 9.80 -4.90
C GLU A 211 0.28 9.57 -5.31
N SER A 212 0.02 9.51 -6.63
CA SER A 212 -1.34 9.34 -7.14
C SER A 212 -1.95 7.97 -6.80
N ALA A 213 -1.13 6.90 -6.79
CA ALA A 213 -1.56 5.57 -6.40
C ALA A 213 -1.95 5.53 -4.91
N GLU A 214 -1.12 6.09 -4.02
CA GLU A 214 -1.41 6.17 -2.58
C GLU A 214 -2.72 6.91 -2.30
N VAL A 215 -2.89 8.06 -2.95
CA VAL A 215 -4.12 8.86 -2.89
C VAL A 215 -5.32 8.07 -3.39
N GLY A 216 -5.18 7.41 -4.55
CA GLY A 216 -6.22 6.60 -5.16
C GLY A 216 -6.66 5.44 -4.27
N MET A 217 -5.71 4.73 -3.66
CA MET A 217 -5.96 3.61 -2.74
C MET A 217 -6.59 4.06 -1.42
N THR A 218 -6.24 5.25 -0.94
CA THR A 218 -6.92 5.89 0.18
C THR A 218 -8.39 6.14 -0.17
N ILE A 219 -8.66 6.83 -1.28
CA ILE A 219 -10.03 7.11 -1.75
C ILE A 219 -10.82 5.79 -1.93
N PHE A 220 -10.20 4.77 -2.53
CA PHE A 220 -10.78 3.44 -2.67
C PHE A 220 -11.22 2.86 -1.32
N THR A 221 -10.35 2.88 -0.31
CA THR A 221 -10.62 2.36 1.04
C THR A 221 -11.83 3.03 1.68
N TYR A 222 -11.96 4.35 1.54
CA TYR A 222 -13.13 5.07 2.04
C TYR A 222 -14.39 4.78 1.22
N LYS A 223 -14.29 4.67 -0.10
CA LYS A 223 -15.43 4.34 -0.98
C LYS A 223 -16.10 3.03 -0.56
N ILE A 224 -15.29 2.02 -0.21
CA ILE A 224 -15.80 0.74 0.27
C ILE A 224 -16.24 0.80 1.73
N GLY A 225 -15.40 1.36 2.63
CA GLY A 225 -15.67 1.38 4.06
C GLY A 225 -16.96 2.14 4.40
N LEU A 226 -17.24 3.23 3.68
CA LEU A 226 -18.46 4.03 3.88
C LEU A 226 -19.63 3.59 2.97
N GLY A 227 -19.44 2.57 2.12
CA GLY A 227 -20.47 2.10 1.19
C GLY A 227 -20.85 3.11 0.09
N LEU A 228 -19.99 4.10 -0.18
CA LEU A 228 -20.24 5.18 -1.13
C LEU A 228 -20.23 4.71 -2.59
N TYR A 229 -19.69 3.52 -2.87
CA TYR A 229 -19.65 2.93 -4.22
C TYR A 229 -21.04 2.92 -4.89
N LYS A 230 -22.13 2.71 -4.14
CA LYS A 230 -23.52 2.66 -4.67
C LYS A 230 -23.97 3.99 -5.28
N ILE A 231 -23.42 5.10 -4.79
CA ILE A 231 -23.78 6.45 -5.20
C ILE A 231 -22.75 6.95 -6.23
N LEU A 232 -21.46 6.81 -5.91
CA LEU A 232 -20.37 7.33 -6.72
C LEU A 232 -20.23 6.66 -8.09
N GLN A 233 -20.66 5.40 -8.23
CA GLN A 233 -20.64 4.68 -9.51
C GLN A 233 -21.91 4.88 -10.36
N LYS A 234 -22.88 5.71 -9.92
CA LYS A 234 -24.01 6.06 -10.79
C LYS A 234 -23.51 6.97 -11.91
N PRO A 235 -23.88 6.74 -13.19
CA PRO A 235 -23.29 7.46 -14.33
C PRO A 235 -23.27 8.98 -14.19
N ILE A 236 -24.37 9.58 -13.71
CA ILE A 236 -24.46 11.05 -13.50
C ILE A 236 -23.50 11.53 -12.41
N VAL A 237 -23.40 10.79 -11.30
CA VAL A 237 -22.52 11.14 -10.17
C VAL A 237 -21.07 10.92 -10.55
N ALA A 238 -20.76 9.79 -11.20
CA ALA A 238 -19.42 9.46 -11.67
C ALA A 238 -18.91 10.49 -12.69
N ARG A 239 -19.76 10.95 -13.61
CA ARG A 239 -19.39 12.00 -14.57
C ARG A 239 -19.11 13.36 -13.91
N LEU A 240 -19.77 13.65 -12.79
CA LEU A 240 -19.64 14.93 -12.08
C LEU A 240 -18.46 14.95 -11.10
N LEU A 241 -18.35 13.89 -10.28
CA LEU A 241 -17.45 13.77 -9.12
C LEU A 241 -16.36 12.71 -9.29
N GLY A 242 -16.38 11.94 -10.38
CA GLY A 242 -15.32 10.99 -10.68
C GLY A 242 -14.00 11.67 -11.04
N PRO A 243 -12.90 10.90 -11.10
CA PRO A 243 -11.59 11.44 -11.45
C PRO A 243 -11.60 12.04 -12.85
N LYS A 244 -10.91 13.16 -13.03
CA LYS A 244 -10.77 13.87 -14.30
C LYS A 244 -9.30 13.94 -14.69
N GLU A 245 -9.02 13.88 -15.98
CA GLU A 245 -7.64 14.00 -16.49
C GLU A 245 -6.99 15.36 -16.18
N THR A 246 -7.77 16.35 -15.75
CA THR A 246 -7.29 17.65 -15.28
C THR A 246 -6.87 17.66 -13.80
N ASP A 247 -7.07 16.56 -13.07
CA ASP A 247 -6.74 16.48 -11.65
C ASP A 247 -5.21 16.49 -11.46
N ALA A 248 -4.73 17.20 -10.44
CA ALA A 248 -3.29 17.34 -10.17
C ALA A 248 -2.66 16.10 -9.51
N SER A 249 -3.47 15.13 -9.08
CA SER A 249 -3.06 13.92 -8.37
C SER A 249 -4.14 12.82 -8.49
N GLY A 250 -3.87 11.65 -7.91
CA GLY A 250 -4.82 10.54 -7.88
C GLY A 250 -5.05 9.90 -9.25
N PHE A 251 -6.11 9.10 -9.37
CA PHE A 251 -6.41 8.39 -10.63
C PHE A 251 -6.62 9.33 -11.82
N GLY A 252 -7.06 10.58 -11.61
CA GLY A 252 -7.21 11.56 -12.68
C GLY A 252 -5.89 11.91 -13.38
N ARG A 253 -4.83 12.22 -12.60
CA ARG A 253 -3.47 12.41 -13.13
C ARG A 253 -2.93 11.15 -13.79
N MET A 254 -3.17 9.98 -13.20
CA MET A 254 -2.74 8.70 -13.78
C MET A 254 -3.40 8.44 -15.14
N PHE A 255 -4.68 8.80 -15.31
CA PHE A 255 -5.35 8.71 -16.61
C PHE A 255 -4.73 9.65 -17.65
N ALA A 256 -4.43 10.90 -17.27
CA ALA A 256 -3.79 11.84 -18.18
C ALA A 256 -2.41 11.33 -18.64
N ASN A 257 -1.60 10.84 -17.70
CA ASN A 257 -0.31 10.22 -17.99
C ASN A 257 -0.48 8.99 -18.89
N GLY A 258 -1.38 8.08 -18.53
CA GLY A 258 -1.67 6.86 -19.27
C GLY A 258 -2.11 7.14 -20.71
N ARG A 259 -3.01 8.11 -20.91
CA ARG A 259 -3.47 8.50 -22.25
C ARG A 259 -2.34 9.11 -23.08
N ALA A 260 -1.52 9.97 -22.50
CA ALA A 260 -0.36 10.54 -23.18
C ALA A 260 0.62 9.45 -23.65
N ILE A 261 0.91 8.49 -22.75
CA ILE A 261 1.80 7.36 -23.04
C ILE A 261 1.22 6.44 -24.11
N ILE A 262 -0.06 6.06 -24.00
CA ILE A 262 -0.73 5.21 -24.99
C ILE A 262 -0.73 5.89 -26.35
N LYS A 263 -1.06 7.18 -26.41
CA LYS A 263 -1.04 7.94 -27.67
C LYS A 263 0.36 7.98 -28.29
N GLU A 264 1.40 8.21 -27.50
CA GLU A 264 2.79 8.14 -27.98
C GLU A 264 3.13 6.73 -28.48
N ARG A 265 2.70 5.69 -27.75
CA ARG A 265 2.99 4.30 -28.09
C ARG A 265 2.27 3.83 -29.36
N LEU A 266 1.03 4.24 -29.56
CA LEU A 266 0.22 3.98 -30.75
C LEU A 266 0.78 4.65 -32.01
N ALA A 267 1.61 5.69 -31.86
CA ALA A 267 2.33 6.31 -32.98
C ALA A 267 3.54 5.48 -33.47
N ARG A 268 3.93 4.42 -32.76
CA ARG A 268 5.03 3.51 -33.10
C ARG A 268 4.49 2.17 -33.60
N ASP A 269 5.33 1.38 -34.25
CA ASP A 269 4.97 0.02 -34.70
C ASP A 269 4.49 -0.86 -33.53
N THR A 270 3.29 -1.42 -33.65
CA THR A 270 2.65 -2.33 -32.68
C THR A 270 2.50 -3.75 -33.22
N GLU A 271 2.93 -4.02 -34.47
CA GLU A 271 2.87 -5.36 -35.05
C GLU A 271 3.97 -6.26 -34.49
N LYS A 272 5.09 -5.66 -34.03
CA LYS A 272 6.21 -6.40 -33.43
C LYS A 272 5.94 -6.77 -31.98
N ARG A 273 6.47 -7.94 -31.59
CA ARG A 273 6.53 -8.39 -30.19
C ARG A 273 7.53 -7.54 -29.43
N SER A 274 7.04 -6.54 -28.70
CA SER A 274 7.88 -5.57 -27.97
C SER A 274 7.47 -5.39 -26.51
N ASP A 275 6.18 -5.17 -26.23
CA ASP A 275 5.65 -4.77 -24.93
C ASP A 275 4.20 -5.26 -24.76
N MET A 276 3.63 -5.08 -23.56
CA MET A 276 2.26 -5.55 -23.28
C MET A 276 1.21 -4.81 -24.12
N ILE A 277 1.33 -3.49 -24.31
CA ILE A 277 0.37 -2.73 -25.13
C ILE A 277 0.34 -3.26 -26.56
N ALA A 278 1.50 -3.45 -27.19
CA ALA A 278 1.58 -4.01 -28.54
C ALA A 278 0.93 -5.40 -28.62
N SER A 279 1.12 -6.24 -27.59
CA SER A 279 0.42 -7.53 -27.49
C SER A 279 -1.09 -7.36 -27.40
N PHE A 280 -1.57 -6.47 -26.52
CA PHE A 280 -3.00 -6.24 -26.32
C PHE A 280 -3.70 -5.73 -27.59
N ILE A 281 -3.05 -4.85 -28.35
CA ILE A 281 -3.55 -4.35 -29.64
C ILE A 281 -3.70 -5.50 -30.63
N ARG A 282 -2.68 -6.36 -30.78
CA ARG A 282 -2.76 -7.54 -31.68
C ARG A 282 -3.84 -8.53 -31.28
N HIS A 283 -4.18 -8.58 -29.99
CA HIS A 283 -5.28 -9.39 -29.47
C HIS A 283 -6.62 -8.64 -29.40
N GLY A 284 -6.72 -7.46 -30.01
CA GLY A 284 -7.98 -6.75 -30.26
C GLY A 284 -8.55 -6.00 -29.05
N LEU A 285 -7.70 -5.53 -28.12
CA LEU A 285 -8.14 -4.53 -27.13
C LEU A 285 -8.26 -3.16 -27.79
N SER A 286 -9.37 -2.47 -27.52
CA SER A 286 -9.60 -1.07 -27.87
C SER A 286 -8.71 -0.12 -27.05
N GLU A 287 -8.55 1.12 -27.51
CA GLU A 287 -7.75 2.13 -26.79
C GLU A 287 -8.25 2.37 -25.36
N ASP A 288 -9.57 2.42 -25.16
CA ASP A 288 -10.16 2.62 -23.83
C ASP A 288 -10.00 1.39 -22.91
N GLU A 289 -10.08 0.17 -23.45
CA GLU A 289 -9.73 -1.04 -22.69
C GLU A 289 -8.25 -1.02 -22.30
N ILE A 290 -7.36 -0.64 -23.23
CA ILE A 290 -5.91 -0.52 -22.96
C ILE A 290 -5.66 0.51 -21.87
N LEU A 291 -6.32 1.67 -21.89
CA LEU A 291 -6.18 2.70 -20.85
C LEU A 291 -6.62 2.18 -19.46
N SER A 292 -7.72 1.43 -19.42
CA SER A 292 -8.22 0.82 -18.19
C SER A 292 -7.23 -0.19 -17.61
N GLU A 293 -6.74 -1.11 -18.45
CA GLU A 293 -5.77 -2.13 -18.03
C GLU A 293 -4.42 -1.51 -17.66
N THR A 294 -3.97 -0.52 -18.40
CA THR A 294 -2.72 0.22 -18.17
C THR A 294 -2.74 0.91 -16.81
N THR A 295 -3.87 1.53 -16.45
CA THR A 295 -4.01 2.17 -15.13
C THR A 295 -3.97 1.14 -14.01
N LEU A 296 -4.66 0.00 -14.18
CA LEU A 296 -4.60 -1.12 -13.24
C LEU A 296 -3.16 -1.64 -13.10
N GLN A 297 -2.42 -1.78 -14.21
CA GLN A 297 -1.03 -2.23 -14.20
C GLN A 297 -0.11 -1.32 -13.39
N MET A 298 -0.25 0.01 -13.52
CA MET A 298 0.55 0.97 -12.74
C MET A 298 0.40 0.74 -11.24
N ILE A 299 -0.81 0.43 -10.76
CA ILE A 299 -1.09 0.24 -9.33
C ILE A 299 -0.75 -1.18 -8.90
N ALA A 300 -1.36 -2.18 -9.55
CA ALA A 300 -1.25 -3.57 -9.15
C ALA A 300 0.15 -4.15 -9.39
N GLY A 301 0.85 -3.70 -10.43
CA GLY A 301 2.18 -4.18 -10.79
C GLY A 301 3.32 -3.56 -9.97
N SER A 302 3.16 -2.31 -9.51
CA SER A 302 4.19 -1.63 -8.72
C SER A 302 4.04 -1.89 -7.22
N ASP A 303 2.91 -1.49 -6.63
CA ASP A 303 2.71 -1.47 -5.18
C ASP A 303 2.88 -2.86 -4.54
N THR A 304 2.39 -3.92 -5.19
CA THR A 304 2.45 -5.29 -4.65
C THR A 304 3.87 -5.86 -4.65
N THR A 305 4.62 -5.63 -5.74
CA THR A 305 6.02 -6.04 -5.86
C THR A 305 6.89 -5.23 -4.91
N ALA A 306 6.66 -3.91 -4.81
CA ALA A 306 7.38 -3.04 -3.89
C ALA A 306 7.12 -3.43 -2.43
N ALA A 307 5.86 -3.71 -2.06
CA ALA A 307 5.52 -4.21 -0.73
C ALA A 307 6.27 -5.53 -0.41
N SER A 308 6.35 -6.45 -1.36
CA SER A 308 7.07 -7.71 -1.16
C SER A 308 8.58 -7.49 -0.95
N LEU A 309 9.21 -6.66 -1.80
CA LEU A 309 10.63 -6.31 -1.68
C LEU A 309 10.95 -5.67 -0.33
N ARG A 310 10.13 -4.69 0.08
CA ARG A 310 10.23 -3.98 1.36
C ARG A 310 10.18 -4.95 2.54
N ILE A 311 9.18 -5.83 2.56
CA ILE A 311 8.99 -6.84 3.60
C ILE A 311 10.16 -7.81 3.69
N ILE A 312 10.59 -8.34 2.54
CA ILE A 312 11.69 -9.31 2.51
C ILE A 312 12.97 -8.65 3.05
N MET A 313 13.27 -7.42 2.61
CA MET A 313 14.41 -6.68 3.13
C MET A 313 14.29 -6.41 4.63
N LEU A 314 13.15 -5.94 5.13
CA LEU A 314 12.96 -5.70 6.56
C LEU A 314 13.20 -6.97 7.39
N TYR A 315 12.64 -8.11 6.97
CA TYR A 315 12.85 -9.38 7.66
C TYR A 315 14.31 -9.85 7.59
N LEU A 316 15.00 -9.65 6.47
CA LEU A 316 16.44 -9.93 6.38
C LEU A 316 17.23 -9.08 7.37
N LEU A 317 17.00 -7.77 7.42
CA LEU A 317 17.75 -6.85 8.27
C LEU A 317 17.47 -7.02 9.77
N THR A 318 16.32 -7.59 10.13
CA THR A 318 15.94 -7.87 11.52
C THR A 318 16.26 -9.29 11.97
N HIS A 319 16.71 -10.17 11.07
CA HIS A 319 17.03 -11.56 11.36
C HIS A 319 18.45 -11.91 10.90
N ALA A 320 19.44 -11.51 11.71
CA ALA A 320 20.87 -11.70 11.41
C ALA A 320 21.24 -13.13 10.96
N ARG A 321 20.61 -14.15 11.58
CA ARG A 321 20.77 -15.56 11.22
C ARG A 321 20.37 -15.85 9.75
N VAL A 322 19.25 -15.29 9.31
CA VAL A 322 18.75 -15.45 7.94
C VAL A 322 19.59 -14.63 6.98
N TYR A 323 19.91 -13.38 7.34
CA TYR A 323 20.80 -12.51 6.56
C TYR A 323 22.13 -13.21 6.24
N ALA A 324 22.83 -13.68 7.28
CA ALA A 324 24.15 -14.30 7.12
C ALA A 324 24.09 -15.59 6.27
N LYS A 325 23.02 -16.38 6.40
CA LYS A 325 22.86 -17.61 5.63
C LYS A 325 22.52 -17.33 4.17
N LEU A 326 21.71 -16.33 3.88
CA LEU A 326 21.44 -15.89 2.51
C LEU A 326 22.70 -15.30 1.87
N GLN A 327 23.43 -14.45 2.60
CA GLN A 327 24.70 -13.89 2.15
C GLN A 327 25.67 -15.01 1.76
N ALA A 328 25.82 -16.03 2.61
CA ALA A 328 26.71 -17.16 2.34
C ALA A 328 26.32 -17.96 1.07
N GLU A 329 25.02 -18.15 0.81
CA GLU A 329 24.55 -18.79 -0.43
C GLU A 329 24.89 -17.94 -1.66
N ILE A 330 24.63 -16.63 -1.59
CA ILE A 330 24.91 -15.68 -2.67
C ILE A 330 26.42 -15.59 -2.95
N ASP A 331 27.25 -15.44 -1.91
CA ASP A 331 28.70 -15.37 -2.01
C ASP A 331 29.28 -16.64 -2.64
N ALA A 332 28.74 -17.81 -2.27
CA ALA A 332 29.14 -19.08 -2.88
C ALA A 332 28.83 -19.11 -4.37
N TYR A 333 27.63 -18.68 -4.75
CA TYR A 333 27.19 -18.66 -6.14
C TYR A 333 27.99 -17.67 -7.00
N VAL A 334 28.34 -16.50 -6.44
CA VAL A 334 29.24 -15.51 -7.08
C VAL A 334 30.64 -16.08 -7.26
N ARG A 335 31.23 -16.66 -6.19
CA ARG A 335 32.59 -17.22 -6.22
C ARG A 335 32.73 -18.35 -7.23
N ASP A 336 31.71 -19.17 -7.39
CA ASP A 336 31.71 -20.31 -8.32
C ASP A 336 31.53 -19.87 -9.80
N GLY A 337 31.49 -18.55 -10.06
CA GLY A 337 31.42 -17.99 -11.41
C GLY A 337 30.07 -18.17 -12.09
N GLN A 338 29.01 -18.45 -11.30
CA GLN A 338 27.67 -18.71 -11.84
C GLN A 338 26.82 -17.44 -12.00
N VAL A 339 27.39 -16.24 -11.78
CA VAL A 339 26.68 -14.95 -11.82
C VAL A 339 27.20 -14.08 -12.95
N GLY A 340 26.30 -13.35 -13.61
CA GLY A 340 26.69 -12.33 -14.60
C GLY A 340 26.98 -12.89 -15.99
N SER A 341 26.39 -14.03 -16.33
CA SER A 341 26.40 -14.58 -17.70
C SER A 341 25.64 -13.66 -18.69
N ARG A 342 24.76 -12.80 -18.19
CA ARG A 342 24.05 -11.78 -18.98
C ARG A 342 24.91 -10.53 -19.19
N PRO A 343 24.80 -9.85 -20.35
CA PRO A 343 25.53 -8.60 -20.62
C PRO A 343 25.28 -7.49 -19.59
N SER A 344 24.14 -7.51 -18.91
CA SER A 344 23.76 -6.55 -17.86
C SER A 344 24.57 -6.70 -16.57
N GLY A 345 25.25 -7.83 -16.36
CA GLY A 345 25.92 -8.17 -15.09
C GLY A 345 24.97 -8.55 -13.94
N ILE A 346 23.66 -8.57 -14.22
CA ILE A 346 22.59 -8.97 -13.30
C ILE A 346 22.36 -10.48 -13.41
N VAL A 347 22.08 -11.14 -12.29
CA VAL A 347 21.71 -12.56 -12.24
C VAL A 347 20.51 -12.87 -13.13
N SER A 348 20.54 -13.96 -13.89
CA SER A 348 19.37 -14.39 -14.66
C SER A 348 18.27 -14.96 -13.76
N ASP A 349 17.01 -14.89 -14.21
CA ASP A 349 15.86 -15.53 -13.56
C ASP A 349 16.07 -17.05 -13.39
N THR A 350 16.71 -17.69 -14.38
CA THR A 350 17.02 -19.12 -14.34
C THR A 350 18.02 -19.47 -13.25
N GLU A 351 19.09 -18.67 -13.09
CA GLU A 351 20.07 -18.82 -12.01
C GLU A 351 19.41 -18.53 -10.65
N ASN A 352 18.64 -17.44 -10.55
CA ASN A 352 17.95 -17.02 -9.34
C ASN A 352 17.03 -18.12 -8.75
N ARG A 353 16.27 -18.79 -9.62
CA ARG A 353 15.35 -19.88 -9.23
C ARG A 353 16.06 -21.14 -8.71
N ARG A 354 17.36 -21.28 -8.95
CA ARG A 354 18.15 -22.43 -8.50
C ARG A 354 18.73 -22.25 -7.10
N MET A 355 18.57 -21.09 -6.48
CA MET A 355 19.10 -20.78 -5.14
C MET A 355 18.07 -21.15 -4.07
N PRO A 356 18.17 -22.33 -3.43
CA PRO A 356 17.11 -22.83 -2.55
C PRO A 356 16.83 -21.93 -1.36
N TYR A 357 17.85 -21.33 -0.74
CA TYR A 357 17.64 -20.49 0.44
C TYR A 357 17.06 -19.12 0.07
N LEU A 358 17.51 -18.49 -1.02
CA LEU A 358 16.87 -17.30 -1.58
C LEU A 358 15.38 -17.53 -1.87
N GLN A 359 15.04 -18.64 -2.53
CA GLN A 359 13.64 -18.98 -2.80
C GLN A 359 12.85 -19.21 -1.50
N ALA A 360 13.47 -19.80 -0.48
CA ALA A 360 12.86 -19.97 0.83
C ALA A 360 12.64 -18.63 1.55
N VAL A 361 13.58 -17.69 1.47
CA VAL A 361 13.47 -16.33 2.04
C VAL A 361 12.32 -15.57 1.39
N ILE A 362 12.24 -15.59 0.06
CA ILE A 362 11.17 -14.90 -0.69
C ILE A 362 9.81 -15.49 -0.31
N LYS A 363 9.68 -16.82 -0.33
CA LYS A 363 8.43 -17.51 0.06
C LYS A 363 8.02 -17.18 1.48
N GLU A 364 8.97 -17.19 2.41
CA GLU A 364 8.68 -16.92 3.81
C GLU A 364 8.30 -15.46 4.06
N GLY A 365 8.94 -14.51 3.38
CA GLY A 365 8.63 -13.09 3.51
C GLY A 365 7.20 -12.81 3.06
N MET A 366 6.85 -13.30 1.87
CA MET A 366 5.49 -13.15 1.33
C MET A 366 4.45 -13.98 2.08
N ARG A 367 4.84 -15.07 2.77
CA ARG A 367 3.92 -15.83 3.64
C ARG A 367 3.61 -15.06 4.92
N VAL A 368 4.62 -14.62 5.66
CA VAL A 368 4.44 -13.96 6.96
C VAL A 368 3.74 -12.62 6.80
N HIS A 369 4.05 -11.90 5.72
CA HIS A 369 3.41 -10.63 5.39
C HIS A 369 3.08 -10.58 3.90
N PRO A 370 1.90 -11.11 3.51
CA PRO A 370 1.51 -11.16 2.11
C PRO A 370 1.23 -9.76 1.58
N PRO A 371 1.73 -9.41 0.37
CA PRO A 371 1.54 -8.07 -0.21
C PRO A 371 0.06 -7.74 -0.43
N VAL A 372 -0.79 -8.76 -0.54
CA VAL A 372 -2.24 -8.65 -0.60
C VAL A 372 -2.88 -9.57 0.44
N THR A 373 -3.71 -9.00 1.30
CA THR A 373 -4.41 -9.70 2.40
C THR A 373 -5.76 -10.30 2.00
N ASN A 374 -6.07 -10.26 0.70
CA ASN A 374 -7.22 -10.86 0.01
C ASN A 374 -8.60 -10.51 0.57
N MET A 375 -8.84 -9.23 0.81
CA MET A 375 -10.17 -8.72 1.09
C MET A 375 -11.07 -8.65 -0.17
N ASP A 376 -10.92 -9.58 -1.12
CA ASP A 376 -11.59 -9.58 -2.43
C ASP A 376 -12.76 -10.60 -2.45
N PRO A 377 -13.95 -10.22 -1.96
CA PRO A 377 -15.02 -11.17 -1.69
C PRO A 377 -15.59 -11.84 -2.93
N LYS A 378 -16.02 -13.10 -2.76
CA LYS A 378 -16.81 -13.84 -3.75
C LYS A 378 -18.26 -13.98 -3.29
N ARG A 379 -19.20 -13.91 -4.23
CA ARG A 379 -20.63 -14.04 -3.98
C ARG A 379 -21.04 -15.50 -4.10
N VAL A 380 -21.72 -16.01 -3.08
CA VAL A 380 -22.35 -17.33 -3.10
C VAL A 380 -23.45 -17.36 -4.17
N PRO A 381 -23.57 -18.44 -4.97
CA PRO A 381 -24.65 -18.62 -5.96
C PRO A 381 -26.04 -18.41 -5.35
N ASP A 382 -27.03 -17.97 -6.14
CA ASP A 382 -28.35 -17.60 -5.61
C ASP A 382 -29.09 -18.73 -4.87
N GLY A 383 -28.84 -19.99 -5.26
CA GLY A 383 -29.38 -21.18 -4.58
C GLY A 383 -28.74 -21.50 -3.22
N GLY A 384 -27.67 -20.81 -2.84
CA GLY A 384 -26.80 -21.24 -1.74
C GLY A 384 -25.89 -22.38 -2.16
N ASP A 385 -25.03 -22.81 -1.24
CA ASP A 385 -24.05 -23.85 -1.48
C ASP A 385 -23.67 -24.57 -0.18
N THR A 386 -23.34 -25.87 -0.26
CA THR A 386 -22.85 -26.64 0.90
C THR A 386 -21.40 -27.01 0.67
N VAL A 387 -20.52 -26.48 1.51
CA VAL A 387 -19.07 -26.69 1.43
C VAL A 387 -18.58 -27.48 2.63
N VAL A 388 -17.39 -28.06 2.52
CA VAL A 388 -16.71 -28.72 3.64
C VAL A 388 -15.61 -27.80 4.15
N VAL A 389 -15.69 -27.40 5.41
CA VAL A 389 -14.66 -26.59 6.09
C VAL A 389 -14.27 -27.32 7.37
N ASN A 390 -12.96 -27.56 7.55
CA ASN A 390 -12.40 -28.36 8.66
C ASN A 390 -13.09 -29.73 8.84
N GLY A 391 -13.51 -30.36 7.74
CA GLY A 391 -14.21 -31.65 7.77
C GLY A 391 -15.72 -31.57 8.06
N GLU A 392 -16.26 -30.39 8.36
CA GLU A 392 -17.69 -30.19 8.64
C GLU A 392 -18.45 -29.63 7.44
N SER A 393 -19.66 -30.11 7.19
CA SER A 393 -20.55 -29.55 6.17
C SER A 393 -21.17 -28.24 6.64
N VAL A 394 -20.89 -27.16 5.91
CA VAL A 394 -21.37 -25.81 6.18
C VAL A 394 -22.23 -25.33 5.02
N PHE A 395 -23.48 -24.96 5.31
CA PHE A 395 -24.35 -24.33 4.32
C PHE A 395 -24.12 -22.82 4.27
N LEU A 396 -23.75 -22.33 3.09
CA LEU A 396 -23.56 -20.94 2.75
C LEU A 396 -24.81 -20.41 2.04
N PRO A 397 -25.57 -19.48 2.64
CA PRO A 397 -26.80 -18.98 2.02
C PRO A 397 -26.53 -18.17 0.76
N GLY A 398 -27.45 -18.27 -0.22
CA GLY A 398 -27.29 -17.59 -1.50
C GLY A 398 -27.21 -16.06 -1.42
N GLY A 399 -26.34 -15.49 -2.25
CA GLY A 399 -26.05 -14.06 -2.32
C GLY A 399 -25.23 -13.50 -1.16
N THR A 400 -24.71 -14.36 -0.27
CA THR A 400 -23.75 -13.98 0.76
C THR A 400 -22.40 -13.64 0.15
N ASN A 401 -21.70 -12.65 0.69
CA ASN A 401 -20.34 -12.31 0.30
C ASN A 401 -19.35 -13.04 1.22
N ILE A 402 -18.32 -13.66 0.65
CA ILE A 402 -17.27 -14.38 1.40
C ILE A 402 -15.94 -13.71 1.08
N ASN A 403 -15.41 -12.99 2.06
CA ASN A 403 -14.08 -12.37 2.05
C ASN A 403 -13.04 -13.43 2.44
N ALA A 404 -11.82 -13.33 1.92
CA ALA A 404 -10.72 -14.18 2.38
C ALA A 404 -9.89 -13.44 3.45
N ALA A 405 -9.50 -14.14 4.49
CA ALA A 405 -8.53 -13.68 5.47
C ALA A 405 -7.16 -14.26 5.11
N ALA A 406 -6.56 -13.79 4.01
CA ALA A 406 -5.29 -14.37 3.58
C ALA A 406 -4.18 -14.16 4.59
N TRP A 407 -4.21 -13.07 5.37
CA TRP A 407 -3.28 -12.88 6.49
C TRP A 407 -3.26 -14.09 7.43
N LEU A 408 -4.40 -14.44 8.04
CA LEU A 408 -4.50 -15.60 8.94
C LEU A 408 -4.27 -16.93 8.21
N MET A 409 -4.73 -17.06 6.97
CA MET A 409 -4.53 -18.28 6.19
C MET A 409 -3.04 -18.63 6.04
N HIS A 410 -2.19 -17.63 5.82
CA HIS A 410 -0.74 -17.82 5.73
C HIS A 410 -0.04 -17.98 7.08
N LEU A 411 -0.72 -17.67 8.18
CA LEU A 411 -0.27 -17.90 9.56
C LEU A 411 -0.91 -19.15 10.20
N ASN A 412 -1.56 -20.00 9.40
CA ASN A 412 -2.22 -21.20 9.89
C ASN A 412 -1.18 -22.21 10.42
N LYS A 413 -1.23 -22.49 11.73
CA LYS A 413 -0.28 -23.39 12.41
C LYS A 413 -0.38 -24.84 12.00
N GLU A 414 -1.57 -25.31 11.63
CA GLU A 414 -1.75 -26.68 11.10
C GLU A 414 -0.96 -26.84 9.81
N ILE A 415 -0.95 -25.81 8.96
CA ILE A 415 -0.28 -25.84 7.66
C ILE A 415 1.22 -25.57 7.81
N PHE A 416 1.60 -24.51 8.53
CA PHE A 416 2.98 -24.00 8.50
C PHE A 416 3.83 -24.33 9.72
N GLY A 417 3.26 -24.86 10.81
CA GLY A 417 3.99 -25.18 12.05
C GLY A 417 3.49 -24.37 13.23
N GLU A 418 3.81 -24.81 14.45
CA GLU A 418 3.46 -24.06 15.68
C GLU A 418 4.07 -22.66 15.70
N ASP A 419 5.19 -22.49 15.00
CA ASP A 419 5.93 -21.25 14.79
C ASP A 419 5.49 -20.51 13.52
N ALA A 420 4.26 -20.73 13.01
CA ALA A 420 3.78 -20.06 11.79
C ALA A 420 3.82 -18.53 11.86
N ASP A 421 3.78 -17.95 13.06
CA ASP A 421 3.88 -16.50 13.27
C ASP A 421 5.35 -16.00 13.18
N GLU A 422 6.34 -16.89 13.09
CA GLU A 422 7.77 -16.56 12.99
C GLU A 422 8.30 -16.57 11.54
N PHE A 423 9.22 -15.65 11.23
CA PHE A 423 9.95 -15.63 9.97
C PHE A 423 11.09 -16.67 9.99
N ARG A 424 10.81 -17.86 9.45
CA ARG A 424 11.77 -18.99 9.42
C ARG A 424 11.82 -19.65 8.04
N PRO A 425 12.66 -19.14 7.10
CA PRO A 425 12.80 -19.69 5.76
C PRO A 425 13.13 -21.19 5.72
N GLU A 426 13.82 -21.72 6.74
CA GLU A 426 14.15 -23.14 6.85
C GLU A 426 12.95 -24.08 6.77
N ARG A 427 11.73 -23.61 7.09
CA ARG A 427 10.52 -24.46 6.99
C ARG A 427 10.29 -25.00 5.58
N TRP A 428 10.76 -24.30 4.55
CA TRP A 428 10.64 -24.71 3.16
C TRP A 428 11.65 -25.77 2.73
N LEU A 429 12.68 -26.00 3.54
CA LEU A 429 13.82 -26.86 3.20
C LEU A 429 13.97 -28.06 4.15
N LEU A 430 13.52 -27.91 5.40
CA LEU A 430 13.68 -28.90 6.46
C LEU A 430 12.39 -29.62 6.84
N GLU A 431 11.26 -29.32 6.18
CA GLU A 431 10.01 -30.05 6.42
C GLU A 431 10.13 -31.48 5.88
N GLU A 432 10.03 -32.45 6.79
CA GLU A 432 10.17 -33.88 6.48
C GLU A 432 8.83 -34.51 6.03
N ASP A 433 7.69 -33.94 6.43
CA ASP A 433 6.39 -34.37 5.93
C ASP A 433 6.12 -33.80 4.53
N GLU A 434 6.36 -34.63 3.52
CA GLU A 434 6.12 -34.30 2.11
C GLU A 434 4.69 -33.79 1.85
N ARG A 435 3.68 -34.35 2.53
CA ARG A 435 2.28 -33.91 2.34
C ARG A 435 2.08 -32.51 2.89
N ARG A 436 2.69 -32.21 4.04
CA ARG A 436 2.66 -30.88 4.62
C ARG A 436 3.37 -29.88 3.73
N LEU A 437 4.56 -30.19 3.23
CA LEU A 437 5.32 -29.32 2.33
C LEU A 437 4.54 -29.00 1.04
N VAL A 438 3.90 -30.01 0.43
CA VAL A 438 3.02 -29.80 -0.73
C VAL A 438 1.86 -28.87 -0.38
N ASN A 439 1.25 -29.04 0.80
CA ASN A 439 0.16 -28.18 1.25
C ASN A 439 0.63 -26.73 1.53
N MET A 440 1.80 -26.55 2.15
CA MET A 440 2.43 -25.24 2.37
C MET A 440 2.64 -24.51 1.04
N HIS A 441 3.18 -25.19 0.03
CA HIS A 441 3.34 -24.61 -1.30
C HIS A 441 1.99 -24.25 -1.93
N ARG A 442 1.01 -25.15 -1.87
CA ARG A 442 -0.34 -24.89 -2.40
C ARG A 442 -0.97 -23.64 -1.77
N VAL A 443 -0.83 -23.47 -0.46
CA VAL A 443 -1.42 -22.34 0.27
C VAL A 443 -0.65 -21.05 0.00
N HIS A 444 0.68 -21.09 -0.04
CA HIS A 444 1.51 -19.94 -0.43
C HIS A 444 1.16 -19.42 -1.83
N GLU A 445 0.85 -20.30 -2.78
CA GLU A 445 0.44 -19.86 -4.12
C GLU A 445 -0.85 -19.02 -4.13
N LEU A 446 -1.67 -19.09 -3.07
CA LEU A 446 -2.91 -18.31 -2.95
C LEU A 446 -2.64 -16.82 -2.70
N ILE A 447 -1.40 -16.41 -2.41
CA ILE A 447 -0.98 -14.99 -2.46
C ILE A 447 -1.27 -14.39 -3.84
N PHE A 448 -1.16 -15.20 -4.90
CA PHE A 448 -1.45 -14.82 -6.27
C PHE A 448 -2.88 -15.17 -6.70
N GLY A 449 -3.78 -15.47 -5.76
CA GLY A 449 -5.13 -15.96 -6.06
C GLY A 449 -5.13 -17.36 -6.70
N TYR A 450 -6.28 -17.78 -7.23
CA TYR A 450 -6.44 -19.13 -7.77
C TYR A 450 -7.39 -19.19 -8.96
N GLY A 451 -7.24 -20.23 -9.78
CA GLY A 451 -8.15 -20.58 -10.86
C GLY A 451 -8.38 -19.43 -11.85
N LYS A 452 -9.65 -19.11 -12.09
CA LYS A 452 -10.02 -18.08 -13.08
C LYS A 452 -9.55 -16.67 -12.69
N TYR A 453 -9.28 -16.42 -11.41
CA TYR A 453 -8.88 -15.11 -10.88
C TYR A 453 -7.39 -15.01 -10.52
N GLN A 454 -6.56 -16.00 -10.89
CA GLN A 454 -5.13 -15.99 -10.56
C GLN A 454 -4.42 -14.74 -11.11
N CYS A 455 -3.42 -14.21 -10.42
CA CYS A 455 -2.66 -13.05 -10.86
C CYS A 455 -1.95 -13.32 -12.20
N LEU A 456 -2.14 -12.42 -13.18
CA LEU A 456 -1.45 -12.49 -14.48
C LEU A 456 0.04 -12.14 -14.35
N GLY A 457 0.38 -11.24 -13.43
CA GLY A 457 1.74 -10.74 -13.22
C GLY A 457 2.65 -11.65 -12.38
N ARG A 458 2.16 -12.80 -11.87
CA ARG A 458 2.93 -13.68 -10.98
C ARG A 458 4.35 -14.00 -11.49
N PRO A 459 4.57 -14.42 -12.76
CA PRO A 459 5.92 -14.73 -13.24
C PRO A 459 6.86 -13.51 -13.24
N ILE A 460 6.31 -12.32 -13.51
CA ILE A 460 7.06 -11.06 -13.56
C ILE A 460 7.46 -10.65 -12.14
N ALA A 461 6.50 -10.63 -11.21
CA ALA A 461 6.74 -10.27 -9.82
C ALA A 461 7.80 -11.18 -9.17
N MET A 462 7.69 -12.50 -9.35
CA MET A 462 8.68 -13.43 -8.77
C MET A 462 10.08 -13.25 -9.36
N MET A 463 10.18 -12.98 -10.66
CA MET A 463 11.45 -12.68 -11.34
C MET A 463 12.08 -11.40 -10.80
N GLU A 464 11.28 -10.32 -10.74
CA GLU A 464 11.70 -9.01 -10.26
C GLU A 464 12.14 -9.06 -8.78
N ILE A 465 11.32 -9.67 -7.91
CA ILE A 465 11.63 -9.84 -6.49
C ILE A 465 12.94 -10.63 -6.32
N GLY A 466 13.04 -11.78 -6.99
CA GLY A 466 14.21 -12.64 -6.87
C GLY A 466 15.51 -11.95 -7.28
N LYS A 467 15.52 -11.34 -8.48
CA LYS A 467 16.71 -10.67 -9.02
C LYS A 467 17.10 -9.47 -8.17
N THR A 468 16.13 -8.68 -7.69
CA THR A 468 16.40 -7.52 -6.85
C THR A 468 17.00 -7.91 -5.51
N ILE A 469 16.40 -8.86 -4.78
CA ILE A 469 16.94 -9.30 -3.48
C ILE A 469 18.34 -9.86 -3.64
N PHE A 470 18.58 -10.67 -4.67
CA PHE A 470 19.92 -11.19 -4.96
C PHE A 470 20.94 -10.05 -5.16
N GLU A 471 20.63 -9.08 -6.02
CA GLU A 471 21.58 -8.00 -6.32
C GLU A 471 21.77 -7.03 -5.16
N LEU A 472 20.74 -6.76 -4.35
CA LEU A 472 20.90 -5.92 -3.15
C LEU A 472 21.84 -6.57 -2.13
N MET A 473 21.70 -7.88 -1.90
CA MET A 473 22.55 -8.63 -0.96
C MET A 473 23.96 -8.87 -1.51
N ARG A 474 24.10 -9.06 -2.82
CA ARG A 474 25.40 -9.25 -3.47
C ARG A 474 26.27 -7.99 -3.45
N ASN A 475 25.66 -6.81 -3.58
CA ASN A 475 26.39 -5.58 -3.86
C ASN A 475 26.61 -4.68 -2.62
N PHE A 476 25.89 -4.90 -1.52
CA PHE A 476 25.90 -4.00 -0.37
C PHE A 476 25.74 -4.72 0.97
N ASP A 477 26.36 -4.15 2.00
CA ASP A 477 26.04 -4.45 3.39
C ASP A 477 24.96 -3.49 3.90
N TRP A 478 23.98 -4.02 4.63
CA TRP A 478 22.80 -3.27 5.03
C TRP A 478 22.66 -3.16 6.55
N CYS A 479 22.13 -2.02 7.00
CA CYS A 479 21.75 -1.79 8.38
C CYS A 479 20.48 -0.93 8.44
N LEU A 480 19.64 -1.14 9.47
CA LEU A 480 18.49 -0.29 9.71
C LEU A 480 18.94 1.04 10.33
N ALA A 481 18.60 2.15 9.68
CA ALA A 481 18.87 3.48 10.22
C ALA A 481 18.07 3.77 11.51
N ARG A 482 16.85 3.20 11.63
CA ARG A 482 15.97 3.31 12.80
C ARG A 482 15.38 1.95 13.16
N PRO A 483 16.06 1.15 14.00
CA PRO A 483 15.57 -0.19 14.37
C PRO A 483 14.35 -0.17 15.30
N ASP A 484 14.11 0.94 16.02
CA ASP A 484 12.95 1.13 16.90
C ASP A 484 11.64 1.32 16.13
N THR A 485 11.71 2.00 14.98
CA THR A 485 10.57 2.31 14.12
C THR A 485 10.96 2.13 12.65
N PRO A 486 11.07 0.87 12.17
CA PRO A 486 11.61 0.59 10.85
C PRO A 486 10.75 1.12 9.70
N TRP A 487 9.43 1.24 9.89
CA TRP A 487 8.52 1.94 8.97
C TRP A 487 7.15 2.24 9.57
N LYS A 488 6.29 2.94 8.82
CA LYS A 488 4.83 2.96 9.03
C LYS A 488 4.12 2.29 7.85
N GLU A 489 3.15 1.45 8.16
CA GLU A 489 2.34 0.74 7.18
C GLU A 489 0.85 1.12 7.31
N ALA A 490 0.15 1.11 6.18
CA ALA A 490 -1.30 1.21 6.12
C ALA A 490 -1.85 0.16 5.14
N ASN A 491 -2.88 -0.57 5.56
CA ASN A 491 -3.58 -1.54 4.72
C ASN A 491 -4.84 -0.92 4.11
N HIS A 492 -4.81 -0.71 2.81
CA HIS A 492 -5.89 -0.18 1.98
C HIS A 492 -6.81 -1.29 1.50
N ALA A 493 -7.50 -1.93 2.45
CA ALA A 493 -8.44 -3.02 2.21
C ALA A 493 -7.88 -4.15 1.35
N GLY A 494 -6.70 -4.62 1.70
CA GLY A 494 -6.02 -5.67 0.94
C GLY A 494 -4.55 -5.35 0.72
N VAL A 495 -4.24 -4.16 0.23
CA VAL A 495 -2.91 -3.76 -0.26
C VAL A 495 -2.21 -2.85 0.74
N PHE A 496 -0.90 -3.00 0.89
CA PHE A 496 -0.11 -2.20 1.82
C PHE A 496 0.57 -1.02 1.14
N THR A 497 0.44 0.17 1.74
CA THR A 497 1.35 1.29 1.51
C THR A 497 2.32 1.36 2.68
N HIS A 498 3.58 1.65 2.36
CA HIS A 498 4.64 1.83 3.33
C HIS A 498 5.15 3.25 3.15
N ASN A 499 4.99 4.06 4.19
CA ASN A 499 5.44 5.43 4.18
C ASN A 499 6.46 5.62 5.29
N ASP A 500 7.56 6.27 4.95
CA ASP A 500 8.33 6.97 5.97
C ASP A 500 7.50 8.11 6.54
N ILE A 501 7.69 8.34 7.84
CA ILE A 501 7.28 9.56 8.52
C ILE A 501 7.70 10.76 7.65
N ILE A 502 6.80 11.72 7.40
CA ILE A 502 7.22 12.95 6.71
C ILE A 502 8.29 13.58 7.60
N SER A 503 9.53 13.54 7.16
CA SER A 503 10.66 14.10 7.90
C SER A 503 11.54 14.92 6.98
N ALA A 504 12.01 16.06 7.49
CA ALA A 504 13.03 16.88 6.86
C ALA A 504 14.19 17.01 7.84
N GLU A 505 15.41 16.84 7.36
CA GLU A 505 16.61 16.94 8.20
C GLU A 505 17.65 17.87 7.57
N ILE A 506 18.48 18.47 8.42
CA ILE A 506 19.61 19.29 7.99
C ILE A 506 20.73 19.24 9.02
N GLU A 507 21.96 19.28 8.53
CA GLU A 507 23.16 19.41 9.36
C GLU A 507 23.49 20.89 9.59
N ILE A 508 23.70 21.29 10.85
CA ILE A 508 24.01 22.66 11.25
C ILE A 508 25.34 22.67 12.00
N GLN A 509 26.28 23.53 11.61
CA GLN A 509 27.60 23.66 12.23
C GLN A 509 27.54 24.50 13.51
N ALA A 510 26.76 24.04 14.49
CA ALA A 510 26.66 24.61 15.83
C ALA A 510 26.20 23.54 16.82
N PRO A 511 26.51 23.65 18.12
CA PRO A 511 26.10 22.65 19.11
C PRO A 511 24.57 22.64 19.31
N PRO A 512 23.97 21.51 19.72
CA PRO A 512 22.51 21.38 19.85
C PRO A 512 21.86 22.46 20.72
N SER A 513 22.53 22.86 21.80
CA SER A 513 22.07 23.94 22.67
C SER A 513 21.97 25.29 21.95
N ALA A 514 22.89 25.60 21.04
CA ALA A 514 22.88 26.85 20.27
C ALA A 514 21.79 26.84 19.21
N VAL A 515 21.68 25.75 18.42
CA VAL A 515 20.59 25.58 17.44
C VAL A 515 19.24 25.72 18.12
N ARG A 516 19.07 25.03 19.25
CA ARG A 516 17.83 25.06 20.01
C ARG A 516 17.54 26.44 20.60
N SER A 517 18.56 27.16 21.09
CA SER A 517 18.38 28.52 21.59
C SER A 517 17.85 29.45 20.49
N VAL A 518 18.43 29.40 19.28
CA VAL A 518 17.95 30.20 18.13
C VAL A 518 16.54 29.79 17.71
N PHE A 519 16.27 28.48 17.65
CA PHE A 519 14.94 27.96 17.34
C PHE A 519 13.89 28.44 18.36
N LEU A 520 14.22 28.57 19.63
CA LEU A 520 13.27 29.09 20.62
C LEU A 520 13.13 30.63 20.63
N GLU A 521 13.87 31.39 19.81
CA GLU A 521 13.69 32.84 19.67
C GLU A 521 12.48 33.19 18.80
N PHE A 522 11.29 32.73 19.21
CA PHE A 522 10.01 32.90 18.53
C PHE A 522 9.72 34.34 18.09
N SER A 523 10.10 35.34 18.91
CA SER A 523 9.93 36.77 18.59
C SER A 523 10.77 37.25 17.40
N LYS A 524 11.84 36.54 17.04
CA LYS A 524 12.72 36.86 15.91
C LYS A 524 12.44 36.06 14.65
N TYR A 525 11.47 35.13 14.66
CA TYR A 525 11.16 34.32 13.47
C TYR A 525 10.90 35.17 12.23
N LYS A 526 10.21 36.30 12.36
CA LYS A 526 9.95 37.23 11.25
C LYS A 526 11.21 37.87 10.64
N GLN A 527 12.35 37.79 11.33
CA GLN A 527 13.62 38.37 10.89
C GLN A 527 14.39 37.41 9.97
N TRP A 528 14.25 36.09 10.18
CA TRP A 528 15.05 35.08 9.48
C TRP A 528 14.22 33.99 8.78
N SER A 529 13.00 33.71 9.22
CA SER A 529 12.06 32.82 8.52
C SER A 529 11.02 33.63 7.74
N GLN A 530 10.95 33.38 6.43
CA GLN A 530 10.02 34.12 5.57
C GLN A 530 8.57 33.66 5.66
N LYS A 531 8.32 32.45 6.18
CA LYS A 531 7.01 31.79 6.10
C LYS A 531 6.50 31.21 7.42
N TRP A 532 7.33 31.11 8.45
CA TRP A 532 6.92 30.50 9.71
C TRP A 532 6.91 31.51 10.85
N THR A 533 5.87 31.45 11.68
CA THR A 533 5.89 32.10 12.99
C THR A 533 5.32 31.18 14.04
N ILE A 534 5.98 31.14 15.20
CA ILE A 534 5.50 30.44 16.39
C ILE A 534 5.44 31.47 17.50
N GLU A 535 4.35 31.50 18.26
CA GLU A 535 4.16 32.45 19.37
C GLU A 535 3.48 31.73 20.55
N PRO A 536 3.91 31.92 21.81
CA PRO A 536 3.17 31.42 22.96
C PRO A 536 1.79 32.09 23.02
N THR A 537 0.75 31.35 23.40
CA THR A 537 -0.58 31.96 23.56
C THR A 537 -0.63 32.88 24.78
N GLU A 538 0.18 32.58 25.79
CA GLU A 538 0.37 33.39 26.99
C GLU A 538 1.40 34.51 26.71
N PRO A 539 1.01 35.81 26.77
CA PRO A 539 1.90 36.91 26.44
C PRO A 539 3.14 36.94 27.34
N GLY A 540 4.33 37.00 26.74
CA GLY A 540 5.59 37.15 27.47
C GLY A 540 6.14 35.86 28.09
N LYS A 541 5.49 34.71 27.90
CA LYS A 541 6.02 33.41 28.33
C LYS A 541 7.28 33.08 27.55
N ASP A 542 8.33 32.67 28.25
CA ASP A 542 9.57 32.21 27.62
C ASP A 542 9.31 30.87 26.90
N PRO A 543 9.60 30.75 25.60
CA PRO A 543 9.46 29.49 24.87
C PRO A 543 10.22 28.30 25.49
N SER A 544 11.32 28.55 26.21
CA SER A 544 12.08 27.52 26.90
C SER A 544 11.37 26.95 28.13
N GLU A 545 10.37 27.66 28.65
CA GLU A 545 9.57 27.28 29.82
C GLU A 545 8.22 26.63 29.45
N LEU A 546 7.93 26.44 28.16
CA LEU A 546 6.71 25.77 27.72
C LEU A 546 6.68 24.31 28.22
N LYS A 547 5.54 23.87 28.79
CA LYS A 547 5.34 22.54 29.36
C LYS A 547 4.19 21.81 28.68
N ASP A 548 4.07 20.52 28.96
CA ASP A 548 2.92 19.72 28.54
C ASP A 548 1.60 20.43 28.90
N GLY A 549 0.70 20.55 27.92
CA GLY A 549 -0.57 21.25 28.04
C GLY A 549 -0.55 22.74 27.66
N ASP A 550 0.62 23.37 27.51
CA ASP A 550 0.71 24.76 27.07
C ASP A 550 0.28 24.93 25.62
N LYS A 551 -0.38 26.05 25.30
CA LYS A 551 -0.83 26.36 23.93
C LYS A 551 0.09 27.34 23.25
N ILE A 552 0.43 27.06 22.00
CA ILE A 552 1.13 27.99 21.11
C ILE A 552 0.23 28.34 19.92
N LYS A 553 0.59 29.39 19.20
CA LYS A 553 0.05 29.74 17.88
C LYS A 553 1.15 29.51 16.86
N VAL A 554 0.84 28.78 15.81
CA VAL A 554 1.76 28.45 14.72
C VAL A 554 1.13 28.92 13.43
N ASP A 555 1.88 29.66 12.61
CA ASP A 555 1.57 29.93 11.21
C ASP A 555 2.67 29.31 10.35
N MET A 556 2.30 28.38 9.48
CA MET A 556 3.20 27.72 8.53
C MET A 556 2.79 28.08 7.10
N GLY A 557 3.30 29.20 6.59
CA GLY A 557 3.12 29.62 5.21
C GLY A 557 1.69 30.01 4.85
N GLY A 558 0.95 30.62 5.79
CA GLY A 558 -0.44 31.06 5.62
C GLY A 558 -1.47 30.11 6.23
N MET A 559 -1.03 29.07 6.94
CA MET A 559 -1.89 28.16 7.69
C MET A 559 -1.67 28.36 9.19
N ALA A 560 -2.55 29.14 9.81
CA ALA A 560 -2.51 29.41 11.25
C ALA A 560 -3.33 28.39 12.06
N PHE A 561 -2.75 27.83 13.12
CA PHE A 561 -3.41 26.92 14.05
C PHE A 561 -2.84 27.06 15.47
N SER A 562 -3.48 26.44 16.47
CA SER A 562 -3.08 26.54 17.87
C SER A 562 -2.85 25.18 18.51
N PRO A 563 -1.66 24.59 18.34
CA PRO A 563 -1.35 23.28 18.91
C PRO A 563 -1.03 23.38 20.41
N VAL A 564 -1.02 22.22 21.05
CA VAL A 564 -0.69 22.01 22.46
C VAL A 564 0.68 21.36 22.54
N ILE A 565 1.58 21.90 23.36
CA ILE A 565 2.88 21.30 23.65
C ILE A 565 2.65 19.97 24.38
N VAL A 566 3.37 18.94 23.96
CA VAL A 566 3.36 17.62 24.60
C VAL A 566 4.69 17.35 25.29
N GLU A 567 5.79 17.84 24.70
CA GLU A 567 7.14 17.63 25.23
C GLU A 567 8.04 18.80 24.86
N ASN A 568 8.87 19.24 25.78
CA ASN A 568 9.83 20.32 25.58
C ASN A 568 11.05 20.05 26.47
N THR A 569 12.08 19.42 25.90
CA THR A 569 13.33 19.04 26.58
C THR A 569 14.52 19.68 25.90
N SER A 570 15.74 19.49 26.42
CA SER A 570 16.98 19.96 25.77
C SER A 570 17.22 19.33 24.40
N GLU A 571 16.58 18.20 24.09
CA GLU A 571 16.80 17.44 22.86
C GLU A 571 15.61 17.51 21.90
N THR A 572 14.42 17.85 22.39
CA THR A 572 13.21 17.85 21.56
C THR A 572 12.19 18.92 21.92
N LEU A 573 11.38 19.31 20.94
CA LEU A 573 10.10 20.00 21.11
C LEU A 573 9.02 19.25 20.33
N HIS A 574 7.96 18.82 21.01
CA HIS A 574 6.80 18.15 20.42
C HIS A 574 5.53 18.95 20.69
N TRP A 575 4.68 19.05 19.67
CA TRP A 575 3.32 19.57 19.85
C TRP A 575 2.29 18.76 19.08
N VAL A 576 1.04 18.84 19.55
CA VAL A 576 -0.11 18.22 18.91
C VAL A 576 -1.14 19.31 18.59
N GLY A 577 -1.41 19.50 17.30
CA GLY A 577 -2.54 20.29 16.82
C GLY A 577 -3.75 19.39 16.62
N SER A 578 -4.92 19.80 17.09
CA SER A 578 -6.16 19.08 16.79
C SER A 578 -7.28 20.03 16.44
N VAL A 579 -7.99 19.73 15.35
CA VAL A 579 -9.31 20.31 15.07
C VAL A 579 -10.35 19.25 15.43
N PRO A 580 -11.23 19.48 16.42
CA PRO A 580 -12.19 18.47 16.88
C PRO A 580 -12.98 17.86 15.72
N LEU A 581 -13.08 16.52 15.69
CA LEU A 581 -13.76 15.71 14.66
C LEU A 581 -13.13 15.77 13.25
N LEU A 582 -12.08 16.55 13.04
CA LEU A 582 -11.54 16.87 11.73
C LEU A 582 -10.13 16.30 11.53
N PHE A 583 -9.13 16.65 12.33
CA PHE A 583 -7.82 15.98 12.29
C PHE A 583 -6.98 16.25 13.54
N THR A 584 -5.95 15.44 13.74
CA THR A 584 -4.90 15.57 14.78
C THR A 584 -3.55 15.44 14.09
N GLY A 585 -2.71 16.47 14.19
CA GLY A 585 -1.32 16.48 13.72
C GLY A 585 -0.37 16.51 14.91
N LYS A 586 0.65 15.64 14.93
CA LYS A 586 1.76 15.68 15.88
C LYS A 586 2.99 16.13 15.10
N HIS A 587 3.59 17.26 15.50
CA HIS A 587 4.85 17.72 14.95
C HIS A 587 5.96 17.55 16.00
N GLU A 588 7.14 17.14 15.55
CA GLU A 588 8.30 16.87 16.39
C GLU A 588 9.55 17.53 15.82
N PHE A 589 10.33 18.19 16.68
CA PHE A 589 11.64 18.75 16.36
C PHE A 589 12.70 18.10 17.23
N TRP A 590 13.75 17.57 16.62
CA TRP A 590 14.86 16.93 17.32
C TRP A 590 16.16 17.71 17.08
N PHE A 591 16.90 17.94 18.16
CA PHE A 591 18.18 18.66 18.18
C PHE A 591 19.30 17.70 18.59
N ASN A 592 19.66 16.77 17.70
CA ASN A 592 20.59 15.71 18.04
C ASN A 592 22.03 16.14 17.75
N PRO A 593 23.04 15.72 18.54
CA PRO A 593 24.44 15.88 18.16
C PRO A 593 24.69 15.33 16.74
N SER A 594 25.41 16.08 15.92
CA SER A 594 25.76 15.63 14.57
C SER A 594 26.81 14.52 14.64
N GLU A 595 26.58 13.45 13.88
CA GLU A 595 27.57 12.39 13.64
C GLU A 595 28.54 12.78 12.52
N GLN A 596 28.19 13.76 11.68
CA GLN A 596 28.95 14.18 10.50
C GLN A 596 29.89 15.36 10.80
N ASN A 597 29.46 16.25 11.70
CA ASN A 597 30.15 17.49 12.02
C ASN A 597 30.50 17.51 13.51
N SER A 598 31.79 17.43 13.83
CA SER A 598 32.24 17.52 15.23
C SER A 598 31.77 18.85 15.84
N GLY A 599 30.95 18.77 16.89
CA GLY A 599 30.34 19.92 17.55
C GLY A 599 29.12 20.52 16.84
N GLY A 600 28.64 19.88 15.76
CA GLY A 600 27.44 20.26 15.02
C GLY A 600 26.16 19.61 15.56
N THR A 601 25.04 19.90 14.90
CA THR A 601 23.70 19.38 15.22
C THR A 601 23.05 18.81 13.97
N ARG A 602 22.49 17.60 14.09
CA ARG A 602 21.52 17.06 13.15
C ARG A 602 20.12 17.48 13.60
N PHE A 603 19.56 18.46 12.90
CA PHE A 603 18.22 18.96 13.17
C PHE A 603 17.20 18.18 12.34
N ILE A 604 16.17 17.64 12.99
CA ILE A 604 15.16 16.79 12.34
C ILE A 604 13.77 17.34 12.65
N GLN A 605 12.95 17.53 11.62
CA GLN A 605 11.53 17.81 11.74
C GLN A 605 10.72 16.60 11.29
N VAL A 606 9.63 16.31 11.99
CA VAL A 606 8.75 15.17 11.75
C VAL A 606 7.29 15.61 11.93
N GLU A 607 6.39 15.24 11.01
CA GLU A 607 4.94 15.38 11.24
C GLU A 607 4.21 14.05 11.03
N GLU A 608 3.26 13.81 11.92
CA GLU A 608 2.26 12.77 11.81
C GLU A 608 0.85 13.36 11.83
N ILE A 609 0.13 13.27 10.70
CA ILE A 609 -1.26 13.75 10.59
C ILE A 609 -2.24 12.58 10.55
N ARG A 610 -3.31 12.64 11.33
CA ARG A 610 -4.40 11.66 11.41
C ARG A 610 -5.77 12.35 11.36
N GLY A 611 -6.80 11.72 10.77
CA GLY A 611 -8.20 12.15 10.89
C GLY A 611 -8.97 12.45 9.59
N LEU A 612 -10.24 12.83 9.74
CA LEU A 612 -11.27 12.90 8.68
C LEU A 612 -11.07 14.05 7.65
N LEU A 613 -10.38 15.16 7.95
CA LEU A 613 -10.14 16.28 7.02
C LEU A 613 -8.72 16.28 6.45
N ALA A 614 -7.74 15.71 7.17
CA ALA A 614 -6.44 15.36 6.60
C ALA A 614 -6.61 14.50 5.33
N PHE A 615 -7.64 13.65 5.36
CA PHE A 615 -8.17 12.84 4.27
C PHE A 615 -8.69 13.60 3.03
N ILE A 616 -9.30 14.78 3.18
CA ILE A 616 -9.78 15.57 2.03
C ILE A 616 -8.64 16.41 1.45
N MET A 617 -7.77 16.92 2.31
CA MET A 617 -6.72 17.87 1.93
C MET A 617 -5.49 17.20 1.32
N ALA A 618 -5.08 16.01 1.81
CA ALA A 618 -3.85 15.35 1.37
C ALA A 618 -3.85 14.97 -0.12
N PRO A 619 -4.91 14.34 -0.66
CA PRO A 619 -5.06 14.12 -2.10
C PRO A 619 -5.07 15.39 -2.95
N ILE A 620 -5.87 16.40 -2.58
CA ILE A 620 -6.33 17.41 -3.54
C ILE A 620 -5.24 18.48 -3.81
N TRP A 621 -4.22 18.62 -2.95
CA TRP A 621 -3.36 19.82 -2.92
C TRP A 621 -1.85 19.60 -3.16
N GLY A 622 -1.39 18.36 -3.41
CA GLY A 622 0.06 18.07 -3.42
C GLY A 622 0.71 18.41 -2.08
N PHE A 623 -0.04 18.13 -1.01
CA PHE A 623 0.20 18.66 0.33
C PHE A 623 1.56 18.21 0.88
N ARG A 624 1.94 16.94 0.68
CA ARG A 624 3.19 16.37 1.19
C ARG A 624 4.44 17.05 0.63
N GLN A 625 4.52 17.27 -0.69
CA GLN A 625 5.66 17.94 -1.33
C GLN A 625 5.74 19.42 -0.96
N LYS A 626 4.61 20.12 -0.89
CA LYS A 626 4.57 21.52 -0.43
C LYS A 626 4.99 21.66 1.02
N VAL A 627 4.58 20.72 1.86
CA VAL A 627 4.98 20.63 3.27
C VAL A 627 6.49 20.37 3.38
N LEU A 628 7.02 19.35 2.71
CA LEU A 628 8.47 19.06 2.69
C LEU A 628 9.28 20.22 2.12
N PHE A 629 8.83 20.87 1.05
CA PHE A 629 9.49 22.06 0.50
C PHE A 629 9.51 23.21 1.52
N GLY A 630 8.36 23.47 2.18
CA GLY A 630 8.27 24.48 3.23
C GLY A 630 9.15 24.19 4.44
N TRP A 631 9.32 22.92 4.79
CA TRP A 631 10.17 22.47 5.89
C TRP A 631 11.65 22.53 5.55
N ASN A 632 12.04 22.08 4.35
CA ASN A 632 13.41 22.20 3.86
C ASN A 632 13.82 23.68 3.79
N GLN A 633 12.92 24.56 3.33
CA GLN A 633 13.18 25.99 3.34
C GLN A 633 13.36 26.54 4.78
N PHE A 634 12.51 26.12 5.72
CA PHE A 634 12.67 26.51 7.12
C PHE A 634 13.99 25.99 7.71
N ASN A 635 14.36 24.75 7.42
CA ASN A 635 15.63 24.13 7.84
C ASN A 635 16.83 24.95 7.34
N GLU A 636 16.82 25.33 6.07
CA GLU A 636 17.85 26.18 5.46
C GLU A 636 17.90 27.59 6.07
N ASP A 637 16.74 28.20 6.33
CA ASP A 637 16.66 29.52 6.98
C ASP A 637 17.22 29.46 8.40
N LEU A 638 16.86 28.42 9.18
CA LEU A 638 17.38 28.19 10.53
C LEU A 638 18.91 27.94 10.50
N LYS A 639 19.40 27.09 9.59
CA LYS A 639 20.82 26.83 9.42
C LYS A 639 21.59 28.13 9.17
N LYS A 640 21.13 28.95 8.23
CA LYS A 640 21.77 30.25 7.91
C LYS A 640 21.80 31.18 9.10
N GLU A 641 20.68 31.29 9.83
CA GLU A 641 20.61 32.15 11.00
C GLU A 641 21.56 31.68 12.10
N VAL A 642 21.56 30.38 12.42
CA VAL A 642 22.44 29.82 13.43
C VAL A 642 23.90 29.99 13.02
N GLU A 643 24.30 29.58 11.82
CA GLU A 643 25.70 29.61 11.39
C GLU A 643 26.24 31.06 11.20
N SER A 644 25.36 32.05 11.14
CA SER A 644 25.76 33.48 11.09
C SER A 644 26.13 34.08 12.46
N ARG A 645 25.77 33.41 13.57
CA ARG A 645 25.98 33.91 14.92
C ARG A 645 27.29 33.39 15.51
N PRO A 646 28.01 34.19 16.32
CA PRO A 646 29.18 33.73 17.05
C PRO A 646 28.74 32.83 18.20
N PHE A 647 29.15 31.56 18.17
CA PHE A 647 28.88 30.58 19.23
C PHE A 647 30.18 30.00 19.79
#